data_AF-A0A1Y1CKJ6-F1
#
_entry.id   AF-A0A1Y1CKJ6-F1
#
_cell.length_a   1.000
_cell.length_b   1.000
_cell.length_c   1.000
_cell.angle_alpha   90.00
_cell.angle_beta   90.00
_cell.angle_gamma   90.00
#
_symmetry.space_group_name_H-M   'P 1'
#
loop_
_entity.id
_entity.type
_entity.pdbx_description
1 polymer ?
#
loop_
_entity_poly.entity_id
_entity_poly.type
_entity_poly.pdbx_seq_one_letter_code
_entity_poly.pdbx_strand_id
1 'polypeptide(L)'
;MVSSPDKYGTGYMAKTYNYKHMKSKNVLLISFFILCPLLKGFAQAWGYNNHRIAISSDGNSAPDYAYKWPMGDPDDWGANAAILATLAKLEMQDKLVHFSYNNFIDAPAGPDSENQNKISCDGAIMRWQFDASKFFDVTTQLEQAKTHLAQEMLKSTAEDPLYFIHAGLSEFVYQVVEEVVKMNGLEALSHVKLISHSGFNENEKRRTWHHTWNDIQTLCGHRIQYYKIKDQNACNLRDVLWCSGHDFSPWHWMQVHQDKSIQWLYTRLKAHEMGKADISDVGMLYWLLTGDENGSPEKFKSFLGKGIPYAKQNIAIEAGIRPSVKVYAVKLNKGEASPLFEVEDDTKGKKVGWRNRIYIQPNVTFQTIEGIGGAFNEIGGEALLSLPKKEQEVVMNNLFSKDKAGFTFCRTAIGASDFGIDAYSYSMTPNDFDMEHFSIDRDENYLLPYIKSALAVNPYLTLFASPWSPPAWMKESGKMVGLQKEGNRMKSDPKVQKAYAQYLVKYVQAYAKAGVKIDRICIQNENDADTKYPSCVFPAKEMVAFANKYMSRAFKKNKIKTKIYAGTFRASDQMDLMDFVQCKNRNGIDGIGIQYTETKIINDARTLVPNMKIIHTEGDCYNGKNAAEEAGNRLKEVASYINSGSTNFTYWNMILNETTKSGWDWPQNSLINIDLKNGTVQYNPDYNAMFIISKFIQPGDVRIASVNRSNAHPIITLKSPDGTIKILVQNTAKTDDVFELVIGEKSIKVNVPAQAIAAVILK
;
A
#
# COMPACT_ATOMS: atom_id res chain seq x y z
N MET A 1 -46.54 -9.25 -46.15
CA MET A 1 -47.87 -9.43 -45.54
C MET A 1 -47.64 -9.43 -44.03
N VAL A 2 -47.96 -8.32 -43.32
CA VAL A 2 -49.22 -8.12 -42.56
C VAL A 2 -49.37 -9.17 -41.45
N SER A 3 -49.62 -8.95 -40.14
CA SER A 3 -49.56 -7.85 -39.15
C SER A 3 -50.18 -8.42 -37.86
N SER A 4 -49.55 -8.27 -36.67
CA SER A 4 -50.09 -8.00 -35.29
C SER A 4 -51.38 -8.71 -34.73
N PRO A 5 -51.86 -8.49 -33.47
CA PRO A 5 -51.26 -7.94 -32.22
C PRO A 5 -51.64 -8.66 -30.87
N ASP A 6 -50.93 -8.28 -29.81
CA ASP A 6 -51.31 -7.95 -28.40
C ASP A 6 -52.35 -8.76 -27.56
N LYS A 7 -52.00 -9.06 -26.29
CA LYS A 7 -52.41 -8.29 -25.08
C LYS A 7 -52.09 -8.99 -23.74
N TYR A 8 -51.49 -8.24 -22.83
CA TYR A 8 -51.41 -8.50 -21.38
C TYR A 8 -52.57 -7.80 -20.66
N GLY A 9 -53.10 -8.43 -19.59
CA GLY A 9 -54.09 -7.80 -18.71
C GLY A 9 -54.50 -8.62 -17.47
N THR A 10 -54.01 -8.16 -16.31
CA THR A 10 -54.63 -8.10 -14.96
C THR A 10 -54.91 -9.34 -14.11
N GLY A 11 -54.43 -9.27 -12.85
CA GLY A 11 -55.26 -9.48 -11.65
C GLY A 11 -54.67 -10.40 -10.58
N TYR A 12 -54.22 -9.86 -9.44
CA TYR A 12 -54.30 -10.57 -8.15
C TYR A 12 -54.46 -9.60 -6.96
N MET A 13 -55.39 -9.96 -6.09
CA MET A 13 -56.01 -9.16 -5.03
C MET A 13 -55.20 -9.02 -3.74
N ALA A 14 -55.44 -7.91 -3.05
CA ALA A 14 -55.02 -7.62 -1.68
C ALA A 14 -55.86 -8.40 -0.64
N LYS A 15 -55.21 -8.80 0.47
CA LYS A 15 -55.88 -9.21 1.72
C LYS A 15 -55.57 -8.19 2.82
N THR A 16 -56.63 -7.70 3.44
CA THR A 16 -56.68 -6.80 4.59
C THR A 16 -56.58 -7.56 5.91
N TYR A 17 -55.90 -6.99 6.90
CA TYR A 17 -56.13 -7.29 8.32
C TYR A 17 -56.18 -5.98 9.12
N ASN A 18 -57.30 -5.79 9.81
CA ASN A 18 -57.61 -4.68 10.72
C ASN A 18 -56.91 -4.86 12.07
N TYR A 19 -56.42 -3.77 12.67
CA TYR A 19 -56.32 -3.66 14.13
C TYR A 19 -56.79 -2.28 14.62
N LYS A 20 -57.68 -2.34 15.62
CA LYS A 20 -58.40 -1.23 16.27
C LYS A 20 -57.50 -0.36 17.14
N HIS A 21 -57.89 0.92 17.24
CA HIS A 21 -57.42 1.89 18.23
C HIS A 21 -57.67 1.44 19.69
N MET A 22 -56.65 1.61 20.53
CA MET A 22 -56.80 1.92 21.96
C MET A 22 -55.89 3.10 22.31
N LYS A 23 -56.48 4.14 22.91
CA LYS A 23 -55.79 5.26 23.55
C LYS A 23 -55.38 4.85 24.96
N SER A 24 -54.14 5.08 25.36
CA SER A 24 -53.75 5.28 26.76
C SER A 24 -52.67 6.36 26.88
N LYS A 25 -52.85 7.18 27.91
CA LYS A 25 -52.13 8.41 28.26
C LYS A 25 -50.71 8.16 28.78
N ASN A 26 -49.86 9.19 28.67
CA ASN A 26 -48.63 9.50 29.45
C ASN A 26 -47.49 8.46 29.32
N VAL A 27 -46.25 8.79 28.98
CA VAL A 27 -45.33 9.77 29.60
C VAL A 27 -44.30 10.21 28.55
N LEU A 28 -44.03 11.51 28.48
CA LEU A 28 -42.95 12.09 27.69
C LEU A 28 -41.61 11.73 28.36
N LEU A 29 -40.96 10.65 27.93
CA LEU A 29 -39.57 10.35 28.32
C LEU A 29 -38.64 11.16 27.43
N ILE A 30 -38.36 12.40 27.86
CA ILE A 30 -37.23 13.18 27.37
C ILE A 30 -35.97 12.41 27.81
N SER A 31 -35.45 11.58 26.91
CA SER A 31 -34.15 10.98 27.08
C SER A 31 -33.11 12.06 26.80
N PHE A 32 -32.73 12.80 27.85
CA PHE A 32 -31.46 13.51 27.87
C PHE A 32 -30.38 12.46 27.64
N PHE A 33 -29.80 12.44 26.43
CA PHE A 33 -28.49 11.83 26.25
C PHE A 33 -27.50 12.68 27.04
N ILE A 34 -27.34 12.35 28.32
CA ILE A 34 -26.18 12.76 29.11
C ILE A 34 -25.00 12.10 28.40
N LEU A 35 -24.19 12.92 27.73
CA LEU A 35 -22.83 12.55 27.34
C LEU A 35 -22.19 11.89 28.55
N CYS A 36 -21.84 10.61 28.41
CA CYS A 36 -21.05 9.90 29.40
C CYS A 36 -19.69 10.63 29.54
N PRO A 37 -19.36 11.24 30.69
CA PRO A 37 -18.07 11.88 30.87
C PRO A 37 -17.07 10.82 31.32
N LEU A 38 -16.46 10.13 30.37
CA LEU A 38 -15.29 9.27 30.63
C LEU A 38 -14.02 10.14 30.73
N LEU A 39 -14.06 11.21 31.54
CA LEU A 39 -12.90 12.09 31.78
C LEU A 39 -12.86 12.67 33.21
N LYS A 40 -13.52 12.05 34.18
CA LYS A 40 -13.26 12.33 35.60
C LYS A 40 -12.36 11.22 36.16
N GLY A 41 -11.04 11.44 36.20
CA GLY A 41 -10.19 10.50 36.91
C GLY A 41 -8.69 10.79 36.96
N PHE A 42 -8.12 11.49 35.99
CA PHE A 42 -6.68 11.79 36.00
C PHE A 42 -6.43 13.24 36.37
N ALA A 43 -5.62 13.46 37.42
CA ALA A 43 -5.13 14.78 37.75
C ALA A 43 -3.99 15.13 36.79
N GLN A 44 -4.26 15.94 35.77
CA GLN A 44 -3.24 16.37 34.81
C GLN A 44 -2.12 17.15 35.53
N ALA A 45 -0.86 16.88 35.17
CA ALA A 45 0.28 17.47 35.83
C ALA A 45 0.54 18.91 35.36
N TRP A 46 1.24 19.68 36.20
CA TRP A 46 1.76 21.00 35.88
C TRP A 46 0.74 22.01 35.32
N GLY A 47 -0.53 21.85 35.69
CA GLY A 47 -1.64 22.69 35.24
C GLY A 47 -1.98 22.48 33.76
N TYR A 48 -1.60 21.35 33.16
CA TYR A 48 -2.05 21.01 31.82
C TYR A 48 -3.57 20.91 31.81
N ASN A 49 -4.19 21.64 30.88
CA ASN A 49 -5.64 21.69 30.72
C ASN A 49 -5.99 21.75 29.23
N ASN A 50 -5.59 20.69 28.50
CA ASN A 50 -5.92 20.51 27.08
C ASN A 50 -5.31 21.57 26.13
N HIS A 51 -4.14 22.09 26.49
CA HIS A 51 -3.35 23.04 25.69
C HIS A 51 -2.48 22.34 24.63
N ARG A 52 -1.82 23.13 23.78
CA ARG A 52 -0.94 22.64 22.71
C ARG A 52 0.23 21.84 23.26
N ILE A 53 0.57 20.75 22.55
CA ILE A 53 1.69 19.85 22.85
C ILE A 53 2.64 19.85 21.65
N ALA A 54 3.93 20.09 21.90
CA ALA A 54 5.01 19.81 20.96
C ALA A 54 5.86 18.64 21.49
N ILE A 55 6.48 17.87 20.59
CA ILE A 55 7.33 16.73 20.95
C ILE A 55 8.59 16.74 20.08
N SER A 56 9.74 16.48 20.69
CA SER A 56 11.00 16.15 20.05
C SER A 56 11.54 14.84 20.60
N SER A 57 12.17 14.03 19.75
CA SER A 57 12.73 12.71 20.06
C SER A 57 14.09 12.50 19.36
N ASP A 58 15.11 12.05 20.08
CA ASP A 58 16.49 11.87 19.60
C ASP A 58 16.90 10.41 19.31
N GLY A 59 16.38 9.83 18.24
CA GLY A 59 17.00 8.67 17.59
C GLY A 59 17.89 9.06 16.41
N ASN A 60 18.50 8.09 15.76
CA ASN A 60 19.17 8.29 14.48
C ASN A 60 18.45 7.53 13.36
N SER A 61 18.38 8.15 12.18
CA SER A 61 17.93 7.49 10.94
C SER A 61 18.95 6.46 10.46
N ALA A 62 20.25 6.77 10.59
CA ALA A 62 21.37 5.87 10.31
C ALA A 62 22.49 6.01 11.36
N PRO A 63 23.33 4.97 11.55
CA PRO A 63 24.43 5.04 12.51
C PRO A 63 25.41 6.18 12.21
N ASP A 64 25.77 6.93 13.24
CA ASP A 64 26.83 7.93 13.23
C ASP A 64 28.03 7.47 14.03
N TYR A 65 29.02 6.92 13.32
CA TYR A 65 30.23 6.42 13.94
C TYR A 65 31.16 7.51 14.50
N ALA A 66 30.85 8.80 14.30
CA ALA A 66 31.60 9.90 14.92
C ALA A 66 31.18 10.19 16.36
N TYR A 67 30.14 9.52 16.87
CA TYR A 67 29.67 9.63 18.25
C TYR A 67 29.82 8.31 19.01
N LYS A 68 29.97 8.39 20.34
CA LYS A 68 30.23 7.23 21.22
C LYS A 68 29.12 6.17 21.17
N TRP A 69 27.89 6.58 20.82
CA TRP A 69 26.74 5.71 20.61
C TRP A 69 26.17 5.91 19.20
N PRO A 70 26.59 5.09 18.22
CA PRO A 70 26.31 5.36 16.82
C PRO A 70 24.83 5.42 16.47
N MET A 71 24.00 4.67 17.17
CA MET A 71 22.57 4.53 16.86
C MET A 71 21.68 5.54 17.61
N GLY A 72 22.28 6.33 18.51
CA GLY A 72 21.54 7.29 19.33
C GLY A 72 20.79 6.61 20.48
N ASP A 73 19.57 7.06 20.76
CA ASP A 73 18.66 6.44 21.72
C ASP A 73 17.64 5.53 20.98
N PRO A 74 17.71 4.19 21.13
CA PRO A 74 16.81 3.29 20.41
C PRO A 74 15.46 3.05 21.09
N ASP A 75 15.25 3.53 22.32
CA ASP A 75 13.97 3.42 23.02
C ASP A 75 12.87 4.26 22.36
N ASP A 76 13.26 5.40 21.79
CA ASP A 76 12.52 6.30 20.90
C ASP A 76 11.72 5.58 19.80
N TRP A 77 12.29 4.50 19.26
CA TRP A 77 11.68 3.74 18.18
C TRP A 77 10.36 3.13 18.62
N GLY A 78 10.29 2.64 19.85
CA GLY A 78 9.05 2.17 20.47
C GLY A 78 8.26 3.31 21.11
N ALA A 79 8.95 4.25 21.77
CA ALA A 79 8.35 5.33 22.54
C ALA A 79 7.53 6.27 21.67
N ASN A 80 8.01 6.67 20.49
CA ASN A 80 7.27 7.52 19.55
C ASN A 80 5.91 6.92 19.18
N ALA A 81 5.86 5.60 18.93
CA ALA A 81 4.60 4.92 18.65
C ALA A 81 3.67 4.89 19.89
N ALA A 82 4.22 4.71 21.09
CA ALA A 82 3.48 4.68 22.35
C ALA A 82 2.95 6.08 22.77
N ILE A 83 3.71 7.13 22.53
CA ILE A 83 3.33 8.53 22.71
C ILE A 83 2.11 8.85 21.85
N LEU A 84 2.20 8.55 20.55
CA LEU A 84 1.12 8.80 19.60
C LEU A 84 -0.11 7.93 19.89
N ALA A 85 0.08 6.70 20.37
CA ALA A 85 -1.00 5.85 20.87
C ALA A 85 -1.72 6.46 22.07
N THR A 86 -0.97 7.07 22.98
CA THR A 86 -1.49 7.69 24.19
C THR A 86 -2.37 8.90 23.84
N LEU A 87 -1.89 9.77 22.95
CA LEU A 87 -2.67 10.88 22.42
C LEU A 87 -3.92 10.40 21.67
N ALA A 88 -3.78 9.40 20.79
CA ALA A 88 -4.89 8.85 20.03
C ALA A 88 -5.95 8.18 20.92
N LYS A 89 -5.52 7.51 22.01
CA LYS A 89 -6.41 6.90 22.99
C LYS A 89 -7.32 7.93 23.66
N LEU A 90 -6.81 9.14 23.86
CA LEU A 90 -7.53 10.26 24.46
C LEU A 90 -8.20 11.17 23.41
N GLU A 91 -8.15 10.82 22.13
CA GLU A 91 -8.67 11.64 21.02
C GLU A 91 -8.02 13.06 20.97
N MET A 92 -6.72 13.18 21.29
CA MET A 92 -5.98 14.46 21.40
C MET A 92 -5.06 14.78 20.20
N GLN A 93 -5.36 14.24 19.01
CA GLN A 93 -4.55 14.46 17.80
C GLN A 93 -4.44 15.94 17.41
N ASP A 94 -5.47 16.75 17.68
CA ASP A 94 -5.51 18.18 17.41
C ASP A 94 -4.57 18.98 18.32
N LYS A 95 -4.30 18.48 19.52
CA LYS A 95 -3.41 19.10 20.51
C LYS A 95 -1.93 18.93 20.19
N LEU A 96 -1.56 17.90 19.44
CA LEU A 96 -0.20 17.78 18.91
C LEU A 96 -0.02 18.82 17.82
N VAL A 97 0.82 19.83 18.05
CA VAL A 97 1.09 20.92 17.11
C VAL A 97 2.42 20.79 16.39
N HIS A 98 3.36 20.04 16.96
CA HIS A 98 4.65 19.75 16.33
C HIS A 98 5.20 18.42 16.85
N PHE A 99 5.76 17.61 15.96
CA PHE A 99 6.48 16.39 16.28
C PHE A 99 7.74 16.30 15.41
N SER A 100 8.91 16.45 16.02
CA SER A 100 10.19 16.19 15.36
C SER A 100 10.81 14.90 15.89
N TYR A 101 11.42 14.15 14.98
CA TYR A 101 12.14 12.93 15.31
C TYR A 101 13.45 12.86 14.54
N ASN A 102 14.32 11.96 15.00
CA ASN A 102 15.71 11.89 14.60
C ASN A 102 16.49 13.17 14.94
N ASN A 103 16.22 13.75 16.12
CA ASN A 103 16.69 15.09 16.50
C ASN A 103 18.17 15.14 16.89
N PHE A 104 18.90 14.05 16.70
CA PHE A 104 20.34 14.06 16.80
C PHE A 104 20.98 14.83 15.64
N ILE A 105 21.24 16.11 15.89
CA ILE A 105 21.86 17.01 14.94
C ILE A 105 23.21 16.46 14.46
N ASP A 106 23.46 16.61 13.16
CA ASP A 106 24.61 16.09 12.41
C ASP A 106 24.65 14.56 12.23
N ALA A 107 23.59 13.83 12.62
CA ALA A 107 23.45 12.42 12.25
C ALA A 107 23.21 12.26 10.74
N PRO A 108 23.76 11.21 10.09
CA PRO A 108 23.47 10.95 8.70
C PRO A 108 22.01 10.55 8.51
N ALA A 109 21.43 10.97 7.38
CA ALA A 109 20.16 10.44 6.92
C ALA A 109 20.34 8.99 6.44
N GLY A 110 19.49 8.09 6.92
CA GLY A 110 19.35 6.72 6.43
C GLY A 110 18.18 6.57 5.46
N PRO A 111 18.08 5.44 4.75
CA PRO A 111 16.92 5.17 3.92
C PRO A 111 15.66 5.03 4.79
N ASP A 112 14.54 5.61 4.34
CA ASP A 112 13.25 5.57 5.04
C ASP A 112 12.80 4.16 5.46
N SER A 113 13.17 3.14 4.69
CA SER A 113 12.83 1.73 4.95
C SER A 113 13.52 1.14 6.18
N GLU A 114 14.60 1.76 6.65
CA GLU A 114 15.38 1.30 7.81
C GLU A 114 15.25 2.25 9.02
N ASN A 115 14.81 3.48 8.79
CA ASN A 115 14.57 4.53 9.78
C ASN A 115 13.39 4.18 10.71
N GLN A 116 13.70 3.65 11.91
CA GLN A 116 12.68 3.16 12.82
C GLN A 116 11.79 4.28 13.40
N ASN A 117 12.31 5.47 13.66
CA ASN A 117 11.47 6.58 14.10
C ASN A 117 10.46 6.96 13.03
N LYS A 118 10.89 7.07 11.77
CA LYS A 118 9.98 7.31 10.65
C LYS A 118 8.91 6.24 10.50
N ILE A 119 9.27 4.96 10.59
CA ILE A 119 8.31 3.85 10.53
C ILE A 119 7.28 3.92 11.67
N SER A 120 7.71 4.34 12.87
CA SER A 120 6.82 4.55 14.01
C SER A 120 5.86 5.73 13.79
N CYS A 121 6.38 6.89 13.39
CA CYS A 121 5.60 8.09 13.11
C CYS A 121 4.62 7.88 11.95
N ASP A 122 5.09 7.42 10.79
CA ASP A 122 4.25 7.15 9.61
C ASP A 122 3.18 6.09 9.93
N GLY A 123 3.55 5.06 10.68
CA GLY A 123 2.61 4.02 11.11
C GLY A 123 1.50 4.55 12.03
N ALA A 124 1.82 5.49 12.92
CA ALA A 124 0.86 6.15 13.81
C ALA A 124 -0.02 7.17 13.06
N ILE A 125 0.57 7.98 12.16
CA ILE A 125 -0.16 8.89 11.26
C ILE A 125 -1.23 8.11 10.50
N MET A 126 -0.85 6.99 9.87
CA MET A 126 -1.77 6.14 9.10
C MET A 126 -2.88 5.51 9.96
N ARG A 127 -2.58 5.14 11.22
CA ARG A 127 -3.53 4.42 12.10
C ARG A 127 -4.52 5.35 12.77
N TRP A 128 -4.05 6.51 13.21
CA TRP A 128 -4.79 7.38 14.11
C TRP A 128 -5.05 8.77 13.53
N GLN A 129 -4.73 8.99 12.25
CA GLN A 129 -5.03 10.19 11.48
C GLN A 129 -4.45 11.47 12.10
N PHE A 130 -3.19 11.38 12.55
CA PHE A 130 -2.45 12.59 12.88
C PHE A 130 -2.22 13.43 11.62
N ASP A 131 -2.18 14.75 11.77
CA ASP A 131 -1.82 15.67 10.70
C ASP A 131 -0.33 15.52 10.36
N ALA A 132 -0.06 14.86 9.24
CA ALA A 132 1.30 14.59 8.77
C ALA A 132 2.14 15.86 8.54
N SER A 133 1.51 17.03 8.33
CA SER A 133 2.24 18.29 8.14
C SER A 133 2.94 18.77 9.41
N LYS A 134 2.62 18.19 10.56
CA LYS A 134 3.22 18.49 11.86
C LYS A 134 4.41 17.59 12.20
N PHE A 135 4.76 16.63 11.33
CA PHE A 135 5.82 15.64 11.57
C PHE A 135 7.05 15.94 10.72
N PHE A 136 8.22 15.96 11.36
CA PHE A 136 9.47 16.35 10.69
C PHE A 136 10.59 15.36 11.02
N ASP A 137 11.18 14.77 9.98
CA ASP A 137 12.45 14.03 10.11
C ASP A 137 13.61 15.03 10.07
N VAL A 138 14.24 15.28 11.21
CA VAL A 138 15.26 16.32 11.34
C VAL A 138 16.50 16.02 10.47
N THR A 139 16.77 14.76 10.12
CA THR A 139 17.93 14.42 9.26
C THR A 139 17.80 14.91 7.82
N THR A 140 16.57 15.18 7.37
CA THR A 140 16.30 15.67 6.00
C THR A 140 15.50 16.98 5.97
N GLN A 141 14.91 17.38 7.10
CA GLN A 141 13.98 18.51 7.21
C GLN A 141 14.32 19.45 8.38
N LEU A 142 15.59 19.54 8.76
CA LEU A 142 16.05 20.36 9.90
C LEU A 142 15.52 21.80 9.87
N GLU A 143 15.69 22.52 8.76
CA GLU A 143 15.26 23.93 8.67
C GLU A 143 13.74 24.09 8.77
N GLN A 144 12.98 23.17 8.15
CA GLN A 144 11.52 23.16 8.25
C GLN A 144 11.06 22.87 9.68
N ALA A 145 11.67 21.87 10.33
CA ALA A 145 11.37 21.50 11.70
C ALA A 145 11.63 22.67 12.67
N LYS A 146 12.80 23.31 12.54
CA LYS A 146 13.18 24.48 13.37
C LYS A 146 12.21 25.62 13.19
N THR A 147 11.98 26.02 11.94
CA THR A 147 11.09 27.14 11.60
C THR A 147 9.68 26.87 12.11
N HIS A 148 9.14 25.66 11.91
CA HIS A 148 7.81 25.30 12.35
C HIS A 148 7.69 25.32 13.88
N LEU A 149 8.63 24.73 14.61
CA LEU A 149 8.56 24.73 16.08
C LEU A 149 8.77 26.14 16.65
N ALA A 150 9.64 26.95 16.07
CA ALA A 150 9.81 28.35 16.47
C ALA A 150 8.52 29.14 16.30
N GLN A 151 7.80 28.94 15.19
CA GLN A 151 6.48 29.54 14.97
C GLN A 151 5.43 29.05 15.97
N GLU A 152 5.45 27.77 16.37
CA GLU A 152 4.57 27.28 17.44
C GLU A 152 4.92 27.86 18.81
N MET A 153 6.21 28.04 19.11
CA MET A 153 6.65 28.70 20.35
C MET A 153 6.21 30.17 20.39
N LEU A 154 6.31 30.90 19.28
CA LEU A 154 5.87 32.30 19.15
C LEU A 154 4.39 32.53 19.45
N LYS A 155 3.53 31.51 19.27
CA LYS A 155 2.10 31.58 19.56
C LYS A 155 1.77 31.52 21.06
N SER A 156 2.75 31.24 21.92
CA SER A 156 2.51 30.90 23.32
C SER A 156 2.17 32.12 24.16
N THR A 157 1.06 32.04 24.90
CA THR A 157 0.60 33.06 25.86
C THR A 157 0.24 32.43 27.20
N ALA A 158 -0.13 33.23 28.21
CA ALA A 158 -0.59 32.70 29.49
C ALA A 158 -1.87 31.85 29.35
N GLU A 159 -2.73 32.18 28.39
CA GLU A 159 -3.99 31.51 28.09
C GLU A 159 -3.83 30.31 27.15
N ASP A 160 -2.81 30.31 26.29
CA ASP A 160 -2.46 29.20 25.39
C ASP A 160 -0.97 28.82 25.45
N PRO A 161 -0.50 28.29 26.60
CA PRO A 161 0.88 27.86 26.76
C PRO A 161 1.20 26.64 25.90
N LEU A 162 2.44 26.53 25.45
CA LEU A 162 2.94 25.34 24.76
C LEU A 162 3.61 24.39 25.76
N TYR A 163 3.12 23.17 25.88
CA TYR A 163 3.80 22.10 26.62
C TYR A 163 4.69 21.32 25.66
N PHE A 164 5.99 21.29 25.92
CA PHE A 164 6.98 20.69 25.03
C PHE A 164 7.64 19.49 25.70
N ILE A 165 7.37 18.29 25.17
CA ILE A 165 8.04 17.06 25.58
C ILE A 165 9.39 16.98 24.86
N HIS A 166 10.46 16.97 25.63
CA HIS A 166 11.83 16.91 25.13
C HIS A 166 12.48 15.58 25.50
N ALA A 167 12.34 14.62 24.59
CA ALA A 167 13.14 13.40 24.56
C ALA A 167 14.42 13.70 23.77
N GLY A 168 15.53 13.87 24.51
CA GLY A 168 16.85 13.87 23.90
C GLY A 168 17.78 15.04 24.13
N LEU A 169 18.84 15.11 23.32
CA LEU A 169 19.86 16.17 23.42
C LEU A 169 19.31 17.57 23.05
N SER A 170 19.84 18.57 23.76
CA SER A 170 19.39 19.96 23.72
C SER A 170 19.68 20.72 22.41
N GLU A 171 20.58 20.25 21.54
CA GLU A 171 21.04 21.03 20.37
C GLU A 171 19.90 21.45 19.41
N PHE A 172 18.96 20.56 19.10
CA PHE A 172 17.81 20.91 18.25
C PHE A 172 16.98 22.04 18.89
N VAL A 173 16.74 21.95 20.21
CA VAL A 173 15.97 22.96 20.96
C VAL A 173 16.71 24.28 21.00
N TYR A 174 18.04 24.25 21.17
CA TYR A 174 18.88 25.45 21.11
C TYR A 174 18.71 26.19 19.78
N GLN A 175 18.82 25.47 18.65
CA GLN A 175 18.68 26.09 17.32
C GLN A 175 17.25 26.61 17.07
N VAL A 176 16.22 25.98 17.63
CA VAL A 176 14.83 26.49 17.59
C VAL A 176 14.71 27.80 18.39
N VAL A 177 15.29 27.86 19.58
CA VAL A 177 15.26 29.06 20.43
C VAL A 177 16.04 30.20 19.78
N GLU A 178 17.18 29.93 19.14
CA GLU A 178 17.88 30.94 18.31
C GLU A 178 16.96 31.51 17.24
N GLU A 179 16.16 30.67 16.59
CA GLU A 179 15.23 31.10 15.56
C GLU A 179 14.09 31.97 16.12
N VAL A 180 13.56 31.62 17.31
CA VAL A 180 12.59 32.47 18.03
C VAL A 180 13.21 33.83 18.39
N VAL A 181 14.46 33.85 18.84
CA VAL A 181 15.18 35.10 19.17
C VAL A 181 15.37 35.97 17.92
N LYS A 182 15.78 35.38 16.79
CA LYS A 182 15.90 36.10 15.49
C LYS A 182 14.55 36.68 15.03
N MET A 183 13.45 36.02 15.37
CA MET A 183 12.08 36.49 15.08
C MET A 183 11.55 37.50 16.10
N ASN A 184 12.40 38.04 17.01
CA ASN A 184 12.02 38.95 18.10
C ASN A 184 10.93 38.39 19.05
N GLY A 185 10.96 37.07 19.27
CA GLY A 185 9.93 36.31 19.98
C GLY A 185 10.16 36.06 21.47
N LEU A 186 11.13 36.74 22.09
CA LEU A 186 11.67 36.34 23.39
C LEU A 186 10.60 36.24 24.50
N GLU A 187 9.61 37.15 24.51
CA GLU A 187 8.55 37.14 25.54
C GLU A 187 7.67 35.89 25.50
N ALA A 188 7.35 35.38 24.30
CA ALA A 188 6.50 34.20 24.12
C ALA A 188 7.09 32.94 24.80
N LEU A 189 8.43 32.87 24.90
CA LEU A 189 9.13 31.78 25.56
C LEU A 189 8.81 31.67 27.06
N SER A 190 8.33 32.76 27.70
CA SER A 190 7.89 32.75 29.11
C SER A 190 6.65 31.85 29.34
N HIS A 191 5.97 31.48 28.25
CA HIS A 191 4.78 30.64 28.23
C HIS A 191 5.02 29.27 27.59
N VAL A 192 6.28 28.91 27.33
CA VAL A 192 6.68 27.57 26.92
C VAL A 192 7.10 26.78 28.16
N LYS A 193 6.52 25.59 28.31
CA LYS A 193 6.75 24.67 29.41
C LYS A 193 7.42 23.40 28.88
N LEU A 194 8.72 23.27 29.12
CA LEU A 194 9.53 22.15 28.64
C LEU A 194 9.63 21.05 29.71
N ILE A 195 9.37 19.81 29.31
CA ILE A 195 9.40 18.62 30.17
C ILE A 195 10.52 17.71 29.69
N SER A 196 11.37 17.27 30.60
CA SER A 196 12.34 16.20 30.35
C SER A 196 12.44 15.26 31.55
N HIS A 197 13.25 14.20 31.46
CA HIS A 197 13.34 13.18 32.52
C HIS A 197 14.77 12.79 32.90
N SER A 198 15.76 12.98 32.02
CA SER A 198 17.13 12.48 32.24
C SER A 198 18.13 13.63 32.37
N GLY A 199 19.20 13.40 33.13
CA GLY A 199 20.35 14.31 33.14
C GLY A 199 21.16 14.29 31.84
N PHE A 200 20.96 13.26 31.02
CA PHE A 200 21.61 13.12 29.73
C PHE A 200 21.08 14.16 28.74
N ASN A 201 19.75 14.33 28.68
CA ASN A 201 19.07 15.31 27.81
C ASN A 201 19.53 16.75 28.09
N GLU A 202 19.81 17.05 29.36
CA GLU A 202 20.25 18.37 29.82
C GLU A 202 21.72 18.69 29.49
N ASN A 203 22.61 17.70 29.62
CA ASN A 203 24.04 17.94 29.76
C ASN A 203 24.91 17.36 28.63
N GLU A 204 24.42 16.35 27.90
CA GLU A 204 25.22 15.70 26.87
C GLU A 204 25.36 16.60 25.62
N LYS A 205 26.59 16.64 25.09
CA LYS A 205 26.91 17.28 23.82
C LYS A 205 27.43 16.23 22.84
N ARG A 206 26.72 16.01 21.73
CA ARG A 206 27.15 15.03 20.71
C ARG A 206 28.40 15.51 19.97
N ARG A 207 28.51 16.81 19.75
CA ARG A 207 29.67 17.49 19.18
C ARG A 207 30.15 18.56 20.15
N THR A 208 31.43 18.92 20.08
CA THR A 208 32.03 19.93 20.98
C THR A 208 31.39 21.31 20.84
N TRP A 209 30.80 21.61 19.68
CA TRP A 209 30.10 22.87 19.38
C TRP A 209 28.60 22.83 19.68
N HIS A 210 28.06 21.70 20.14
CA HIS A 210 26.65 21.61 20.53
C HIS A 210 26.39 22.26 21.89
N HIS A 211 25.13 22.52 22.18
CA HIS A 211 24.68 23.27 23.34
C HIS A 211 23.93 22.39 24.35
N THR A 212 24.03 22.77 25.61
CA THR A 212 23.31 22.16 26.75
C THR A 212 22.01 22.90 27.04
N TRP A 213 21.22 22.34 27.94
CA TRP A 213 20.06 23.02 28.51
C TRP A 213 20.42 24.37 29.17
N ASN A 214 21.57 24.48 29.83
CA ASN A 214 22.02 25.73 30.44
C ASN A 214 22.31 26.82 29.38
N ASP A 215 22.83 26.42 28.22
CA ASP A 215 23.07 27.32 27.10
C ASP A 215 21.73 27.86 26.54
N ILE A 216 20.69 27.02 26.45
CA ILE A 216 19.33 27.42 26.05
C ILE A 216 18.73 28.42 27.05
N GLN A 217 18.86 28.14 28.34
CA GLN A 217 18.37 29.03 29.40
C GLN A 217 19.05 30.40 29.36
N THR A 218 20.37 30.42 29.13
CA THR A 218 21.12 31.65 28.94
C THR A 218 20.63 32.42 27.71
N LEU A 219 20.47 31.73 26.57
CA LEU A 219 20.02 32.31 25.31
C LEU A 219 18.63 32.96 25.41
N CYS A 220 17.69 32.31 26.12
CA CYS A 220 16.33 32.82 26.28
C CYS A 220 16.12 33.72 27.50
N GLY A 221 17.17 34.06 28.26
CA GLY A 221 17.06 34.87 29.47
C GLY A 221 16.24 34.21 30.58
N HIS A 222 16.36 32.89 30.73
CA HIS A 222 15.67 32.06 31.71
C HIS A 222 14.13 32.06 31.61
N ARG A 223 13.59 32.24 30.40
CA ARG A 223 12.14 32.37 30.18
C ARG A 223 11.42 31.04 30.04
N ILE A 224 12.03 30.06 29.36
CA ILE A 224 11.39 28.75 29.20
C ILE A 224 11.30 28.08 30.56
N GLN A 225 10.08 27.74 30.97
CA GLN A 225 9.83 27.03 32.22
C GLN A 225 10.22 25.56 32.02
N TYR A 226 10.98 25.00 32.95
CA TYR A 226 11.50 23.64 32.83
C TYR A 226 11.14 22.78 34.01
N TYR A 227 10.69 21.56 33.73
CA TYR A 227 10.40 20.57 34.74
C TYR A 227 11.04 19.23 34.36
N LYS A 228 11.92 18.75 35.23
CA LYS A 228 12.52 17.43 35.12
C LYS A 228 11.76 16.46 36.01
N ILE A 229 11.05 15.52 35.38
CA ILE A 229 10.39 14.43 36.09
C ILE A 229 11.42 13.39 36.55
N LYS A 230 11.00 12.44 37.37
CA LYS A 230 11.77 11.24 37.67
C LYS A 230 12.31 10.59 36.39
N ASP A 231 13.58 10.19 36.42
CA ASP A 231 14.22 9.46 35.32
C ASP A 231 13.44 8.19 34.98
N GLN A 232 13.06 8.06 33.71
CA GLN A 232 12.19 6.98 33.23
C GLN A 232 12.99 5.77 32.73
N ASN A 233 14.32 5.88 32.60
CA ASN A 233 15.22 4.87 32.02
C ASN A 233 15.56 3.69 32.95
N ALA A 234 14.77 3.46 34.01
CA ALA A 234 15.07 2.40 34.97
C ALA A 234 14.64 1.02 34.43
N CYS A 235 15.60 0.28 33.88
CA CYS A 235 15.40 -1.06 33.30
C CYS A 235 15.60 -2.23 34.29
N ASN A 236 15.98 -1.95 35.53
CA ASN A 236 16.38 -2.98 36.52
C ASN A 236 15.18 -3.65 37.22
N LEU A 237 13.96 -3.16 37.01
CA LEU A 237 12.75 -3.62 37.66
C LEU A 237 11.67 -3.91 36.61
N ARG A 238 11.43 -5.21 36.36
CA ARG A 238 10.55 -5.74 35.30
C ARG A 238 9.20 -5.04 35.14
N ASP A 239 8.54 -4.70 36.25
CA ASP A 239 7.16 -4.21 36.28
C ASP A 239 7.07 -2.73 36.73
N VAL A 240 8.18 -2.00 36.66
CA VAL A 240 8.29 -0.60 37.11
C VAL A 240 8.76 0.26 35.95
N LEU A 241 8.11 1.41 35.74
CA LEU A 241 8.37 2.33 34.63
C LEU A 241 8.20 1.66 33.27
N TRP A 242 8.96 2.08 32.27
CA TRP A 242 8.66 1.84 30.86
C TRP A 242 9.71 0.95 30.18
N CYS A 243 10.66 0.43 30.96
CA CYS A 243 11.71 -0.47 30.50
C CYS A 243 11.72 -1.76 31.32
N SER A 244 11.55 -2.91 30.66
CA SER A 244 11.70 -4.23 31.28
C SER A 244 12.96 -4.98 30.83
N GLY A 245 13.95 -4.24 30.30
CA GLY A 245 15.20 -4.78 29.80
C GLY A 245 14.94 -5.80 28.69
N HIS A 246 15.58 -6.96 28.74
CA HIS A 246 15.39 -8.02 27.74
C HIS A 246 14.14 -8.90 27.97
N ASP A 247 13.36 -8.64 29.02
CA ASP A 247 12.13 -9.39 29.30
C ASP A 247 10.92 -8.74 28.62
N PHE A 248 10.44 -9.34 27.52
CA PHE A 248 9.23 -8.88 26.82
C PHE A 248 7.93 -9.42 27.43
N SER A 249 7.99 -10.32 28.42
CA SER A 249 6.81 -10.96 28.99
C SER A 249 5.77 -9.98 29.57
N PRO A 250 6.13 -8.83 30.18
CA PRO A 250 5.15 -7.83 30.63
C PRO A 250 4.36 -7.17 29.47
N TRP A 251 4.85 -7.29 28.24
CA TRP A 251 4.31 -6.64 27.04
C TRP A 251 3.59 -7.59 26.10
N HIS A 252 3.67 -8.91 26.33
CA HIS A 252 3.07 -9.95 25.47
C HIS A 252 1.56 -9.82 25.28
N TRP A 253 0.87 -9.16 26.21
CA TRP A 253 -0.56 -8.87 26.05
C TRP A 253 -0.84 -8.06 24.78
N MET A 254 0.09 -7.21 24.33
CA MET A 254 -0.06 -6.45 23.09
C MET A 254 -0.07 -7.37 21.86
N GLN A 255 0.74 -8.44 21.87
CA GLN A 255 0.85 -9.39 20.76
C GLN A 255 -0.47 -10.11 20.44
N VAL A 256 -1.24 -10.42 21.49
CA VAL A 256 -2.50 -11.17 21.39
C VAL A 256 -3.74 -10.29 21.56
N HIS A 257 -3.56 -8.97 21.68
CA HIS A 257 -4.65 -8.02 21.86
C HIS A 257 -5.62 -8.03 20.68
N GLN A 258 -6.92 -7.82 20.90
CA GLN A 258 -7.92 -7.87 19.80
C GLN A 258 -7.76 -6.71 18.80
N ASP A 259 -7.35 -5.54 19.29
CA ASP A 259 -7.02 -4.36 18.47
C ASP A 259 -5.68 -4.53 17.75
N LYS A 260 -5.71 -4.48 16.42
CA LYS A 260 -4.53 -4.59 15.54
C LYS A 260 -3.55 -3.42 15.69
N SER A 261 -4.00 -2.26 16.12
CA SER A 261 -3.13 -1.12 16.40
C SER A 261 -2.23 -1.40 17.61
N ILE A 262 -2.76 -2.09 18.61
CA ILE A 262 -2.00 -2.53 19.78
C ILE A 262 -1.04 -3.69 19.41
N GLN A 263 -1.47 -4.63 18.56
CA GLN A 263 -0.54 -5.65 18.03
C GLN A 263 0.62 -5.01 17.27
N TRP A 264 0.36 -3.90 16.55
CA TRP A 264 1.41 -3.15 15.86
C TRP A 264 2.35 -2.43 16.84
N LEU A 265 1.86 -1.84 17.93
CA LEU A 265 2.72 -1.27 18.98
C LEU A 265 3.75 -2.27 19.49
N TYR A 266 3.35 -3.53 19.68
CA TYR A 266 4.28 -4.60 20.05
C TYR A 266 5.39 -4.82 19.03
N THR A 267 5.11 -4.62 17.74
CA THR A 267 6.15 -4.72 16.70
C THR A 267 7.14 -3.56 16.75
N ARG A 268 6.71 -2.38 17.21
CA ARG A 268 7.58 -1.21 17.38
C ARG A 268 8.46 -1.34 18.62
N LEU A 269 7.90 -1.83 19.73
CA LEU A 269 8.67 -2.20 20.93
C LEU A 269 9.81 -3.18 20.60
N LYS A 270 9.55 -4.19 19.76
CA LYS A 270 10.56 -5.17 19.33
C LYS A 270 11.58 -4.64 18.33
N ALA A 271 11.38 -3.45 17.78
CA ALA A 271 12.31 -2.88 16.80
C ALA A 271 13.62 -2.42 17.45
N HIS A 272 13.63 -2.20 18.77
CA HIS A 272 14.80 -1.80 19.54
C HIS A 272 16.01 -2.69 19.22
N GLU A 273 17.10 -2.10 18.75
CA GLU A 273 18.24 -2.84 18.18
C GLU A 273 18.97 -3.75 19.18
N MET A 274 19.08 -3.31 20.43
CA MET A 274 19.65 -4.11 21.51
C MET A 274 18.69 -5.20 22.01
N GLY A 275 17.48 -5.32 21.45
CA GLY A 275 16.48 -6.28 21.91
C GLY A 275 16.02 -6.00 23.35
N LYS A 276 15.84 -4.73 23.71
CA LYS A 276 15.24 -4.31 24.99
C LYS A 276 13.79 -3.90 24.76
N ALA A 277 12.92 -4.22 25.70
CA ALA A 277 11.58 -3.71 25.78
C ALA A 277 11.62 -2.37 26.54
N ASP A 278 11.87 -1.30 25.80
CA ASP A 278 12.07 0.05 26.32
C ASP A 278 11.25 1.06 25.51
N ILE A 279 10.47 1.88 26.21
CA ILE A 279 9.69 3.00 25.67
C ILE A 279 9.74 4.21 26.61
N SER A 280 10.87 4.42 27.29
CA SER A 280 10.99 5.31 28.45
C SER A 280 10.50 6.73 28.24
N ASP A 281 10.68 7.30 27.05
CA ASP A 281 10.21 8.64 26.72
C ASP A 281 8.70 8.85 26.75
N VAL A 282 7.89 7.77 26.65
CA VAL A 282 6.43 7.89 26.82
C VAL A 282 6.06 8.36 28.24
N GLY A 283 6.96 8.15 29.22
CA GLY A 283 6.74 8.53 30.61
C GLY A 283 6.54 10.03 30.83
N MET A 284 7.18 10.88 30.03
CA MET A 284 7.00 12.33 30.11
C MET A 284 5.58 12.75 29.73
N LEU A 285 5.07 12.23 28.61
CA LEU A 285 3.69 12.50 28.19
C LEU A 285 2.69 11.85 29.16
N TYR A 286 2.97 10.62 29.61
CA TYR A 286 2.12 9.93 30.57
C TYR A 286 1.99 10.72 31.87
N TRP A 287 3.09 11.22 32.43
CA TRP A 287 3.06 12.07 33.61
C TRP A 287 2.26 13.35 33.36
N LEU A 288 2.51 14.05 32.25
CA LEU A 288 1.78 15.27 31.90
C LEU A 288 0.26 15.06 31.93
N LEU A 289 -0.19 13.93 31.39
CA LEU A 289 -1.61 13.61 31.23
C LEU A 289 -2.24 12.98 32.48
N THR A 290 -1.44 12.39 33.38
CA THR A 290 -1.96 11.58 34.49
C THR A 290 -1.54 12.03 35.89
N GLY A 291 -0.49 12.84 36.01
CA GLY A 291 0.15 13.18 37.29
C GLY A 291 1.06 12.08 37.85
N ASP A 292 1.19 10.94 37.16
CA ASP A 292 1.89 9.77 37.67
C ASP A 292 3.27 9.59 37.03
N GLU A 293 4.33 9.82 37.81
CA GLU A 293 5.73 9.59 37.39
C GLU A 293 6.16 8.12 37.48
N ASN A 294 5.28 7.22 37.93
CA ASN A 294 5.56 5.80 38.12
C ASN A 294 4.71 4.93 37.19
N GLY A 295 4.83 5.17 35.88
CA GLY A 295 4.26 4.30 34.84
C GLY A 295 4.66 2.82 34.99
N SER A 296 3.99 1.92 34.28
CA SER A 296 4.35 0.49 34.22
C SER A 296 3.70 -0.18 33.00
N PRO A 297 4.20 -1.35 32.55
CA PRO A 297 3.54 -2.11 31.48
C PRO A 297 2.07 -2.44 31.80
N GLU A 298 1.76 -2.76 33.07
CA GLU A 298 0.38 -3.05 33.50
C GLU A 298 -0.49 -1.79 33.54
N LYS A 299 0.06 -0.64 33.95
CA LYS A 299 -0.65 0.65 33.86
C LYS A 299 -0.91 1.03 32.41
N PHE A 300 0.04 0.80 31.50
CA PHE A 300 -0.15 1.08 30.08
C PHE A 300 -1.21 0.19 29.44
N LYS A 301 -1.19 -1.12 29.77
CA LYS A 301 -2.24 -2.07 29.41
C LYS A 301 -3.61 -1.63 29.90
N SER A 302 -3.70 -1.23 31.17
CA SER A 302 -4.94 -0.74 31.77
C SER A 302 -5.43 0.55 31.09
N PHE A 303 -4.50 1.45 30.77
CA PHE A 303 -4.78 2.71 30.09
C PHE A 303 -5.32 2.50 28.67
N LEU A 304 -4.65 1.67 27.85
CA LEU A 304 -5.10 1.37 26.50
C LEU A 304 -6.39 0.51 26.50
N GLY A 305 -6.55 -0.35 27.50
CA GLY A 305 -7.78 -1.08 27.77
C GLY A 305 -8.22 -1.93 26.57
N LYS A 306 -9.45 -1.74 26.09
CA LYS A 306 -10.03 -2.52 24.97
C LYS A 306 -9.45 -2.18 23.59
N GLY A 307 -8.59 -1.18 23.48
CA GLY A 307 -8.10 -0.68 22.20
C GLY A 307 -8.00 0.84 22.16
N ILE A 308 -7.37 1.31 21.09
CA ILE A 308 -7.28 2.72 20.75
C ILE A 308 -8.44 2.98 19.78
N PRO A 309 -9.34 3.95 20.07
CA PRO A 309 -10.37 4.30 19.11
C PRO A 309 -9.71 4.57 17.77
N TYR A 310 -10.12 3.84 16.72
CA TYR A 310 -9.93 4.38 15.38
C TYR A 310 -10.58 5.75 15.42
N ALA A 311 -9.81 6.79 15.09
CA ALA A 311 -10.30 8.16 15.17
C ALA A 311 -11.73 8.19 14.63
N LYS A 312 -12.69 8.54 15.51
CA LYS A 312 -14.04 8.87 15.05
C LYS A 312 -13.81 9.82 13.89
N GLN A 313 -14.43 9.56 12.76
CA GLN A 313 -14.58 10.58 11.74
C GLN A 313 -15.46 11.69 12.33
N ASN A 314 -14.91 12.47 13.25
CA ASN A 314 -15.23 13.88 13.34
C ASN A 314 -14.70 14.43 12.03
N ILE A 315 -15.52 14.27 11.00
CA ILE A 315 -15.54 15.19 9.90
C ILE A 315 -15.59 16.54 10.61
N ALA A 316 -14.52 17.33 10.50
CA ALA A 316 -14.59 18.74 10.82
C ALA A 316 -15.68 19.33 9.91
N ILE A 317 -16.92 19.30 10.41
CA ILE A 317 -18.05 20.08 9.92
C ILE A 317 -18.32 21.13 11.01
N GLU A 318 -17.26 21.78 11.48
CA GLU A 318 -17.34 23.03 12.23
C GLU A 318 -16.35 24.02 11.61
N ALA A 319 -16.46 24.18 10.29
CA ALA A 319 -16.12 25.37 9.52
C ALA A 319 -16.49 25.02 8.07
N GLY A 320 -17.00 25.98 7.30
CA GLY A 320 -17.41 25.80 5.90
C GLY A 320 -16.28 25.45 4.91
N ILE A 321 -15.29 24.63 5.29
CA ILE A 321 -14.23 24.12 4.42
C ILE A 321 -14.88 23.05 3.53
N ARG A 322 -15.01 23.36 2.24
CA ARG A 322 -15.40 22.37 1.24
C ARG A 322 -14.25 21.37 1.07
N PRO A 323 -14.53 20.06 0.98
CA PRO A 323 -13.50 19.08 0.61
C PRO A 323 -12.84 19.52 -0.69
N SER A 324 -11.51 19.43 -0.76
CA SER A 324 -10.80 19.79 -1.99
C SER A 324 -11.02 18.67 -3.00
N VAL A 325 -11.53 19.03 -4.17
CA VAL A 325 -11.85 18.08 -5.25
C VAL A 325 -10.98 18.41 -6.45
N LYS A 326 -10.21 17.43 -6.90
CA LYS A 326 -9.50 17.50 -8.17
C LYS A 326 -9.97 16.40 -9.08
N VAL A 327 -10.09 16.69 -10.36
CA VAL A 327 -10.48 15.72 -11.38
C VAL A 327 -9.40 15.71 -12.44
N TYR A 328 -8.82 14.54 -12.68
CA TYR A 328 -7.88 14.32 -13.77
C TYR A 328 -8.51 13.39 -14.79
N ALA A 329 -8.19 13.53 -16.06
CA ALA A 329 -8.72 12.67 -17.11
C ALA A 329 -7.68 12.35 -18.19
N VAL A 330 -7.99 11.30 -18.95
CA VAL A 330 -7.29 10.91 -20.18
C VAL A 330 -8.31 10.63 -21.28
N LYS A 331 -7.96 10.98 -22.52
CA LYS A 331 -8.74 10.58 -23.71
C LYS A 331 -8.24 9.25 -24.23
N LEU A 332 -9.14 8.44 -24.79
CA LEU A 332 -8.84 7.07 -25.23
C LEU A 332 -8.80 6.92 -26.77
N ASN A 333 -8.95 8.01 -27.52
CA ASN A 333 -8.94 7.97 -28.99
C ASN A 333 -7.53 7.85 -29.60
N LYS A 334 -6.48 8.03 -28.79
CA LYS A 334 -5.06 7.91 -29.17
C LYS A 334 -4.23 7.53 -27.93
N GLY A 335 -3.00 7.10 -28.14
CA GLY A 335 -2.00 6.96 -27.08
C GLY A 335 -1.03 8.14 -27.08
N GLU A 336 -0.62 8.59 -25.90
CA GLU A 336 0.32 9.71 -25.73
C GLU A 336 1.24 9.44 -24.54
N ALA A 337 2.50 9.85 -24.62
CA ALA A 337 3.47 9.65 -23.55
C ALA A 337 3.09 10.35 -22.21
N SER A 338 2.32 11.44 -22.27
CA SER A 338 1.82 12.19 -21.10
C SER A 338 0.36 12.62 -21.34
N PRO A 339 -0.60 11.69 -21.16
CA PRO A 339 -1.99 11.88 -21.61
C PRO A 339 -2.89 12.58 -20.59
N LEU A 340 -2.38 12.84 -19.38
CA LEU A 340 -3.16 13.32 -18.26
C LEU A 340 -3.37 14.83 -18.32
N PHE A 341 -4.61 15.27 -18.12
CA PHE A 341 -4.96 16.67 -17.94
C PHE A 341 -5.91 16.83 -16.75
N GLU A 342 -5.86 18.00 -16.11
CA GLU A 342 -6.82 18.38 -15.06
C GLU A 342 -8.11 18.89 -15.73
N VAL A 343 -9.26 18.49 -15.19
CA VAL A 343 -10.59 18.87 -15.69
C VAL A 343 -11.08 20.07 -14.87
N GLU A 344 -11.48 21.13 -15.56
CA GLU A 344 -12.05 22.32 -14.92
C GLU A 344 -13.41 22.05 -14.27
N ASP A 345 -13.66 22.65 -13.10
CA ASP A 345 -14.96 22.59 -12.43
C ASP A 345 -15.95 23.55 -13.10
N ASP A 346 -16.66 23.05 -14.11
CA ASP A 346 -17.81 23.70 -14.72
C ASP A 346 -19.09 22.88 -14.48
N THR A 347 -19.45 22.66 -13.21
CA THR A 347 -20.64 21.88 -12.85
C THR A 347 -21.85 22.72 -12.44
N LYS A 348 -21.68 24.05 -12.33
CA LYS A 348 -22.71 24.99 -11.86
C LYS A 348 -23.90 25.01 -12.82
N GLY A 349 -25.11 24.76 -12.29
CA GLY A 349 -26.35 24.75 -13.08
C GLY A 349 -26.55 23.52 -13.98
N LYS A 350 -25.55 22.63 -14.11
CA LYS A 350 -25.67 21.40 -14.91
C LYS A 350 -26.51 20.33 -14.19
N LYS A 351 -27.34 19.65 -14.97
CA LYS A 351 -28.18 18.54 -14.51
C LYS A 351 -27.33 17.26 -14.39
N VAL A 352 -27.59 16.50 -13.35
CA VAL A 352 -26.98 15.18 -13.15
C VAL A 352 -27.86 14.15 -13.84
N GLY A 353 -27.29 13.38 -14.76
CA GLY A 353 -27.99 12.25 -15.38
C GLY A 353 -28.39 11.23 -14.32
N TRP A 354 -29.58 10.62 -14.46
CA TRP A 354 -30.11 9.70 -13.43
C TRP A 354 -29.22 8.46 -13.16
N ARG A 355 -28.33 8.09 -14.10
CA ARG A 355 -27.33 7.01 -13.97
C ARG A 355 -25.98 7.47 -13.41
N ASN A 356 -25.75 8.79 -13.30
CA ASN A 356 -24.44 9.37 -12.98
C ASN A 356 -24.30 9.71 -11.48
N ARG A 357 -25.17 9.12 -10.63
CA ARG A 357 -25.06 9.19 -9.17
C ARG A 357 -24.26 8.02 -8.64
N ILE A 358 -23.22 8.30 -7.86
CA ILE A 358 -22.32 7.32 -7.26
C ILE A 358 -22.34 7.51 -5.75
N TYR A 359 -22.88 6.55 -5.01
CA TYR A 359 -22.85 6.51 -3.56
C TYR A 359 -21.56 5.84 -3.11
N ILE A 360 -20.84 6.45 -2.19
CA ILE A 360 -19.54 5.97 -1.70
C ILE A 360 -19.66 5.76 -0.19
N GLN A 361 -19.11 4.64 0.29
CA GLN A 361 -19.12 4.24 1.69
C GLN A 361 -17.67 4.03 2.16
N PRO A 362 -16.96 5.11 2.56
CA PRO A 362 -15.53 5.05 2.88
C PRO A 362 -15.18 4.13 4.06
N ASN A 363 -16.16 3.82 4.91
CA ASN A 363 -16.01 2.99 6.10
C ASN A 363 -16.22 1.50 5.85
N VAL A 364 -16.68 1.12 4.64
CA VAL A 364 -16.82 -0.28 4.24
C VAL A 364 -15.65 -0.63 3.33
N THR A 365 -14.65 -1.28 3.91
CA THR A 365 -13.38 -1.60 3.25
C THR A 365 -13.32 -3.06 2.76
N PHE A 366 -12.45 -3.31 1.78
CA PHE A 366 -12.21 -4.62 1.18
C PHE A 366 -10.70 -4.91 1.23
N GLN A 367 -10.13 -5.44 0.14
CA GLN A 367 -8.70 -5.75 0.07
C GLN A 367 -7.84 -4.51 -0.13
N THR A 368 -6.61 -4.57 0.39
CA THR A 368 -5.53 -3.63 0.06
C THR A 368 -4.98 -3.95 -1.31
N ILE A 369 -4.78 -2.92 -2.12
CA ILE A 369 -4.18 -3.01 -3.44
C ILE A 369 -2.66 -3.10 -3.30
N GLU A 370 -2.07 -4.03 -4.04
CA GLU A 370 -0.64 -4.28 -4.11
C GLU A 370 0.03 -3.59 -5.31
N GLY A 371 -0.74 -3.27 -6.35
CA GLY A 371 -0.25 -2.45 -7.45
C GLY A 371 -0.90 -2.76 -8.80
N ILE A 372 -0.48 -2.01 -9.80
CA ILE A 372 -0.88 -2.15 -11.21
C ILE A 372 0.40 -2.20 -12.04
N GLY A 373 0.43 -3.00 -13.11
CA GLY A 373 1.57 -3.03 -14.01
C GLY A 373 1.32 -3.83 -15.29
N GLY A 374 2.39 -4.41 -15.84
CA GLY A 374 2.31 -5.25 -17.03
C GLY A 374 3.37 -6.34 -17.11
N ALA A 375 3.44 -7.08 -18.22
CA ALA A 375 4.38 -8.18 -18.39
C ALA A 375 5.63 -7.80 -19.19
N PHE A 376 6.78 -8.28 -18.72
CA PHE A 376 8.04 -8.31 -19.44
C PHE A 376 8.11 -9.57 -20.29
N ASN A 377 8.51 -9.43 -21.55
CA ASN A 377 8.71 -10.54 -22.49
C ASN A 377 9.95 -10.28 -23.38
N GLU A 378 10.43 -11.32 -24.06
CA GLU A 378 11.69 -11.29 -24.81
C GLU A 378 11.61 -10.33 -26.02
N ILE A 379 10.53 -10.42 -26.80
CA ILE A 379 10.31 -9.55 -27.98
C ILE A 379 10.22 -8.06 -27.58
N GLY A 380 9.58 -7.74 -26.46
CA GLY A 380 9.52 -6.38 -25.92
C GLY A 380 10.88 -5.89 -25.42
N GLY A 381 11.69 -6.80 -24.87
CA GLY A 381 13.08 -6.50 -24.48
C GLY A 381 13.97 -6.22 -25.69
N GLU A 382 13.86 -7.02 -26.76
CA GLU A 382 14.53 -6.76 -28.04
C GLU A 382 14.11 -5.40 -28.61
N ALA A 383 12.81 -5.12 -28.63
CA ALA A 383 12.27 -3.86 -29.10
C ALA A 383 12.82 -2.66 -28.31
N LEU A 384 12.81 -2.73 -26.98
CA LEU A 384 13.37 -1.68 -26.13
C LEU A 384 14.88 -1.49 -26.36
N LEU A 385 15.64 -2.58 -26.39
CA LEU A 385 17.10 -2.52 -26.46
C LEU A 385 17.62 -2.08 -27.84
N SER A 386 16.78 -2.10 -28.88
CA SER A 386 17.11 -1.53 -30.20
C SER A 386 17.23 0.01 -30.16
N LEU A 387 16.61 0.67 -29.19
CA LEU A 387 16.66 2.13 -29.05
C LEU A 387 18.02 2.62 -28.49
N PRO A 388 18.42 3.87 -28.77
CA PRO A 388 19.49 4.53 -28.02
C PRO A 388 19.18 4.57 -26.52
N LYS A 389 20.21 4.46 -25.66
CA LYS A 389 20.05 4.38 -24.19
C LYS A 389 19.16 5.46 -23.59
N LYS A 390 19.29 6.71 -24.06
CA LYS A 390 18.45 7.83 -23.61
C LYS A 390 16.95 7.60 -23.89
N GLU A 391 16.62 7.04 -25.04
CA GLU A 391 15.21 6.74 -25.38
C GLU A 391 14.69 5.55 -24.57
N GLN A 392 15.54 4.55 -24.27
CA GLN A 392 15.20 3.47 -23.33
C GLN A 392 14.79 4.05 -21.97
N GLU A 393 15.59 4.98 -21.43
CA GLU A 393 15.32 5.67 -20.17
C GLU A 393 14.02 6.47 -20.21
N VAL A 394 13.70 7.15 -21.32
CA VAL A 394 12.44 7.88 -21.49
C VAL A 394 11.24 6.92 -21.43
N VAL A 395 11.29 5.80 -22.16
CA VAL A 395 10.22 4.79 -22.16
C VAL A 395 10.04 4.19 -20.77
N MET A 396 11.14 3.84 -20.08
CA MET A 396 11.07 3.29 -18.71
C MET A 396 10.55 4.33 -17.71
N ASN A 397 10.95 5.60 -17.82
CA ASN A 397 10.40 6.66 -16.98
C ASN A 397 8.89 6.82 -17.17
N ASN A 398 8.42 6.77 -18.41
CA ASN A 398 6.99 6.89 -18.72
C ASN A 398 6.16 5.74 -18.13
N LEU A 399 6.68 4.50 -18.14
CA LEU A 399 6.00 3.34 -17.56
C LEU A 399 6.12 3.28 -16.03
N PHE A 400 7.29 3.58 -15.45
CA PHE A 400 7.62 3.20 -14.07
C PHE A 400 7.82 4.37 -13.09
N SER A 401 8.06 5.60 -13.56
CA SER A 401 8.21 6.74 -12.65
C SER A 401 6.89 7.08 -11.95
N LYS A 402 6.95 7.40 -10.67
CA LYS A 402 5.80 7.79 -9.82
C LYS A 402 5.00 8.97 -10.40
N ASP A 403 5.68 9.89 -11.09
CA ASP A 403 5.04 11.06 -11.68
C ASP A 403 4.42 10.78 -13.05
N LYS A 404 4.65 9.60 -13.62
CA LYS A 404 4.08 9.13 -14.89
C LYS A 404 3.02 8.05 -14.65
N ALA A 405 3.07 6.91 -15.36
CA ALA A 405 2.14 5.80 -15.12
C ALA A 405 2.40 5.14 -13.75
N GLY A 406 3.67 4.94 -13.37
CA GLY A 406 4.02 4.47 -12.02
C GLY A 406 3.63 3.00 -11.80
N PHE A 407 3.94 2.13 -12.74
CA PHE A 407 3.74 0.68 -12.59
C PHE A 407 4.56 0.15 -11.40
N THR A 408 3.93 -0.74 -10.62
CA THR A 408 4.42 -1.24 -9.33
C THR A 408 4.35 -2.75 -9.19
N PHE A 409 3.54 -3.43 -10.01
CA PHE A 409 3.30 -4.88 -9.90
C PHE A 409 3.34 -5.55 -11.29
N CYS A 410 4.45 -6.21 -11.61
CA CYS A 410 4.71 -6.69 -12.96
C CYS A 410 4.95 -8.21 -13.03
N ARG A 411 4.81 -8.73 -14.25
CA ARG A 411 4.96 -10.16 -14.56
C ARG A 411 6.21 -10.43 -15.39
N THR A 412 6.82 -11.59 -15.21
CA THR A 412 7.82 -12.14 -16.14
C THR A 412 7.57 -13.62 -16.41
N ALA A 413 8.17 -14.15 -17.47
CA ALA A 413 8.12 -15.57 -17.79
C ALA A 413 9.27 -16.34 -17.11
N ILE A 414 9.04 -17.62 -16.81
CA ILE A 414 10.09 -18.57 -16.46
C ILE A 414 10.37 -19.42 -17.70
N GLY A 415 11.41 -19.06 -18.46
CA GLY A 415 11.64 -19.56 -19.82
C GLY A 415 10.78 -18.82 -20.85
N ALA A 416 10.60 -19.43 -22.03
CA ALA A 416 9.80 -18.82 -23.10
C ALA A 416 8.31 -18.72 -22.75
N SER A 417 7.70 -17.56 -23.02
CA SER A 417 6.27 -17.41 -23.27
C SER A 417 5.96 -17.53 -24.78
N ASP A 418 4.72 -17.28 -25.18
CA ASP A 418 4.36 -17.00 -26.58
C ASP A 418 5.10 -15.77 -27.16
N PHE A 419 5.49 -14.80 -26.31
CA PHE A 419 6.37 -13.68 -26.68
C PHE A 419 7.86 -13.93 -26.40
N GLY A 420 8.26 -15.20 -26.38
CA GLY A 420 9.64 -15.60 -26.68
C GLY A 420 9.90 -15.50 -28.19
N ILE A 421 11.15 -15.27 -28.59
CA ILE A 421 11.58 -15.32 -29.99
C ILE A 421 11.38 -16.75 -30.54
N ASP A 422 11.67 -17.75 -29.71
CA ASP A 422 11.41 -19.17 -29.93
C ASP A 422 11.13 -19.89 -28.60
N ALA A 423 10.87 -21.21 -28.64
CA ALA A 423 10.68 -22.00 -27.43
C ALA A 423 12.02 -22.35 -26.77
N TYR A 424 12.20 -21.96 -25.51
CA TYR A 424 13.34 -22.34 -24.68
C TYR A 424 12.96 -22.50 -23.20
N SER A 425 13.80 -23.23 -22.46
CA SER A 425 13.75 -23.36 -21.00
C SER A 425 15.18 -23.31 -20.45
N TYR A 426 15.33 -23.15 -19.13
CA TYR A 426 16.64 -23.05 -18.50
C TYR A 426 17.35 -24.39 -18.27
N SER A 427 16.70 -25.54 -18.50
CA SER A 427 17.32 -26.88 -18.36
C SER A 427 16.84 -27.81 -19.49
N MET A 428 17.44 -27.68 -20.66
CA MET A 428 17.04 -28.41 -21.87
C MET A 428 17.67 -29.80 -22.00
N THR A 429 18.76 -30.08 -21.27
CA THR A 429 19.42 -31.41 -21.27
C THR A 429 18.47 -32.47 -20.72
N PRO A 430 18.17 -33.55 -21.47
CA PRO A 430 17.27 -34.60 -21.01
C PRO A 430 17.73 -35.24 -19.70
N ASN A 431 16.79 -35.48 -18.78
CA ASN A 431 17.04 -36.15 -17.50
C ASN A 431 18.04 -35.42 -16.58
N ASP A 432 18.20 -34.11 -16.72
CA ASP A 432 18.99 -33.26 -15.83
C ASP A 432 18.30 -33.13 -14.45
N PHE A 433 18.20 -34.23 -13.69
CA PHE A 433 17.42 -34.25 -12.44
C PHE A 433 18.03 -33.36 -11.34
N ASP A 434 19.34 -33.14 -11.38
CA ASP A 434 20.09 -32.37 -10.39
C ASP A 434 20.31 -30.89 -10.79
N MET A 435 19.82 -30.50 -11.98
CA MET A 435 19.94 -29.14 -12.54
C MET A 435 21.41 -28.72 -12.75
N GLU A 436 22.24 -29.63 -13.25
CA GLU A 436 23.66 -29.40 -13.58
C GLU A 436 23.82 -28.49 -14.80
N HIS A 437 22.88 -28.57 -15.75
CA HIS A 437 22.87 -27.78 -16.98
C HIS A 437 21.89 -26.61 -16.92
N PHE A 438 21.44 -26.22 -15.72
CA PHE A 438 20.57 -25.07 -15.54
C PHE A 438 21.29 -23.76 -15.85
N SER A 439 20.75 -22.95 -16.76
CA SER A 439 21.29 -21.61 -17.06
C SER A 439 20.21 -20.60 -17.46
N ILE A 440 20.37 -19.34 -17.00
CA ILE A 440 19.57 -18.18 -17.40
C ILE A 440 20.29 -17.28 -18.42
N ASP A 441 21.41 -17.72 -19.00
CA ASP A 441 22.27 -16.88 -19.86
C ASP A 441 21.50 -16.25 -21.03
N ARG A 442 20.48 -16.94 -21.55
CA ARG A 442 19.63 -16.39 -22.61
C ARG A 442 18.93 -15.10 -22.20
N ASP A 443 18.46 -15.02 -20.96
CA ASP A 443 17.72 -13.85 -20.48
C ASP A 443 18.60 -12.62 -20.35
N GLU A 444 19.92 -12.78 -20.28
CA GLU A 444 20.88 -11.68 -20.26
C GLU A 444 20.86 -10.85 -21.55
N ASN A 445 20.37 -11.41 -22.65
CA ASN A 445 20.28 -10.70 -23.93
C ASN A 445 19.20 -9.61 -23.93
N TYR A 446 18.00 -9.92 -23.42
CA TYR A 446 16.82 -9.05 -23.56
C TYR A 446 15.99 -8.90 -22.29
N LEU A 447 15.60 -10.02 -21.67
CA LEU A 447 14.62 -10.01 -20.59
C LEU A 447 15.18 -9.41 -19.29
N LEU A 448 16.38 -9.81 -18.85
CA LEU A 448 17.02 -9.24 -17.66
C LEU A 448 17.38 -7.76 -17.84
N PRO A 449 17.99 -7.31 -18.95
CA PRO A 449 18.21 -5.88 -19.18
C PRO A 449 16.91 -5.06 -19.18
N TYR A 450 15.83 -5.58 -19.74
CA TYR A 450 14.53 -4.91 -19.72
C TYR A 450 14.01 -4.76 -18.28
N ILE A 451 13.99 -5.84 -17.49
CA ILE A 451 13.55 -5.80 -16.09
C ILE A 451 14.46 -4.86 -15.26
N LYS A 452 15.77 -4.91 -15.45
CA LYS A 452 16.73 -4.04 -14.74
C LYS A 452 16.54 -2.56 -15.07
N SER A 453 16.20 -2.24 -16.32
CA SER A 453 15.91 -0.86 -16.73
C SER A 453 14.66 -0.32 -16.03
N ALA A 454 13.65 -1.17 -15.79
CA ALA A 454 12.50 -0.81 -14.99
C ALA A 454 12.84 -0.64 -13.50
N LEU A 455 13.64 -1.54 -12.92
CA LEU A 455 14.10 -1.48 -11.52
C LEU A 455 14.98 -0.25 -11.23
N ALA A 456 15.72 0.23 -12.22
CA ALA A 456 16.50 1.47 -12.10
C ALA A 456 15.62 2.72 -11.91
N VAL A 457 14.39 2.71 -12.44
CA VAL A 457 13.41 3.79 -12.27
C VAL A 457 12.54 3.56 -11.03
N ASN A 458 12.11 2.32 -10.79
CA ASN A 458 11.31 1.94 -9.63
C ASN A 458 11.95 0.73 -8.92
N PRO A 459 12.78 0.94 -7.88
CA PRO A 459 13.44 -0.16 -7.18
C PRO A 459 12.48 -0.99 -6.29
N TYR A 460 11.23 -0.55 -6.12
CA TYR A 460 10.22 -1.20 -5.28
C TYR A 460 9.23 -2.06 -6.06
N LEU A 461 9.53 -2.40 -7.32
CA LEU A 461 8.67 -3.28 -8.13
C LEU A 461 8.45 -4.62 -7.44
N THR A 462 7.19 -5.03 -7.38
CA THR A 462 6.82 -6.41 -7.06
C THR A 462 6.79 -7.22 -8.35
N LEU A 463 7.53 -8.33 -8.38
CA LEU A 463 7.59 -9.22 -9.54
C LEU A 463 6.97 -10.58 -9.23
N PHE A 464 6.05 -11.02 -10.09
CA PHE A 464 5.64 -12.41 -10.14
C PHE A 464 6.07 -13.07 -11.44
N ALA A 465 6.39 -14.36 -11.39
CA ALA A 465 6.78 -15.13 -12.54
C ALA A 465 5.87 -16.33 -12.77
N SER A 466 5.74 -16.77 -14.02
CA SER A 466 5.01 -18.00 -14.36
C SER A 466 5.71 -18.71 -15.52
N PRO A 467 5.90 -20.04 -15.47
CA PRO A 467 6.32 -20.79 -16.64
C PRO A 467 5.13 -20.98 -17.59
N TRP A 468 5.36 -20.86 -18.90
CA TRP A 468 4.41 -21.35 -19.90
C TRP A 468 4.57 -22.85 -20.11
N SER A 469 5.80 -23.36 -19.98
CA SER A 469 6.07 -24.79 -20.07
C SER A 469 7.23 -25.16 -19.14
N PRO A 470 7.16 -26.31 -18.45
CA PRO A 470 8.34 -27.01 -17.97
C PRO A 470 9.29 -27.36 -19.12
N PRO A 471 10.56 -27.72 -18.83
CA PRO A 471 11.45 -28.32 -19.82
C PRO A 471 10.79 -29.51 -20.55
N ALA A 472 11.09 -29.65 -21.84
CA ALA A 472 10.47 -30.66 -22.71
C ALA A 472 10.54 -32.08 -22.14
N TRP A 473 11.67 -32.48 -21.56
CA TRP A 473 11.88 -33.83 -21.01
C TRP A 473 11.02 -34.11 -19.75
N MET A 474 10.50 -33.08 -19.08
CA MET A 474 9.59 -33.20 -17.94
C MET A 474 8.12 -33.41 -18.35
N LYS A 475 7.83 -33.40 -19.66
CA LYS A 475 6.46 -33.47 -20.19
C LYS A 475 6.19 -34.77 -20.91
N GLU A 476 4.93 -35.18 -20.94
CA GLU A 476 4.49 -36.44 -21.57
C GLU A 476 4.81 -36.47 -23.07
N SER A 477 4.58 -35.35 -23.77
CA SER A 477 4.92 -35.17 -25.19
C SER A 477 6.42 -35.13 -25.52
N GLY A 478 7.28 -34.88 -24.52
CA GLY A 478 8.68 -34.58 -24.78
C GLY A 478 8.89 -33.25 -25.55
N LYS A 479 7.90 -32.35 -25.58
CA LYS A 479 7.93 -31.05 -26.30
C LYS A 479 7.47 -29.91 -25.40
N MET A 480 8.02 -28.71 -25.61
CA MET A 480 7.57 -27.50 -24.90
C MET A 480 6.26 -26.94 -25.49
N VAL A 481 6.17 -26.90 -26.82
CA VAL A 481 4.95 -26.51 -27.52
C VAL A 481 3.90 -27.62 -27.43
N GLY A 482 2.64 -27.22 -27.45
CA GLY A 482 1.48 -28.11 -27.38
C GLY A 482 0.99 -28.60 -28.74
N LEU A 483 -0.28 -29.00 -28.77
CA LEU A 483 -0.97 -29.63 -29.91
C LEU A 483 -0.24 -30.88 -30.42
N GLN A 484 0.39 -31.62 -29.49
CA GLN A 484 1.08 -32.88 -29.77
C GLN A 484 0.11 -34.05 -29.65
N LYS A 485 0.35 -35.14 -30.37
CA LYS A 485 -0.52 -36.33 -30.36
C LYS A 485 -0.62 -36.96 -28.97
N GLU A 486 0.48 -36.97 -28.22
CA GLU A 486 0.61 -37.53 -26.88
C GLU A 486 0.02 -36.62 -25.79
N GLY A 487 -0.38 -35.39 -26.13
CA GLY A 487 -0.88 -34.37 -25.19
C GLY A 487 0.25 -33.65 -24.44
N ASN A 488 0.02 -32.38 -24.11
CA ASN A 488 1.07 -31.52 -23.56
C ASN A 488 1.02 -31.37 -22.04
N ARG A 489 1.10 -32.49 -21.31
CA ARG A 489 0.93 -32.55 -19.85
C ARG A 489 2.25 -32.69 -19.08
N MET A 490 2.28 -32.17 -17.85
CA MET A 490 3.35 -32.43 -16.89
C MET A 490 3.39 -33.91 -16.47
N LYS A 491 4.58 -34.55 -16.48
CA LYS A 491 4.74 -35.94 -15.99
C LYS A 491 4.49 -36.01 -14.48
N SER A 492 3.73 -37.02 -14.05
CA SER A 492 3.46 -37.28 -12.63
C SER A 492 4.59 -38.02 -11.88
N ASP A 493 5.64 -38.43 -12.59
CA ASP A 493 6.79 -39.14 -12.03
C ASP A 493 7.44 -38.35 -10.86
N PRO A 494 7.61 -38.96 -9.67
CA PRO A 494 8.17 -38.28 -8.50
C PRO A 494 9.58 -37.70 -8.68
N LYS A 495 10.45 -38.34 -9.48
CA LYS A 495 11.80 -37.83 -9.77
C LYS A 495 11.71 -36.59 -10.64
N VAL A 496 10.85 -36.61 -11.66
CA VAL A 496 10.59 -35.44 -12.51
C VAL A 496 10.00 -34.28 -11.71
N GLN A 497 8.98 -34.54 -10.88
CA GLN A 497 8.36 -33.51 -10.04
C GLN A 497 9.35 -32.92 -9.03
N LYS A 498 10.24 -33.74 -8.44
CA LYS A 498 11.31 -33.25 -7.57
C LYS A 498 12.31 -32.37 -8.33
N ALA A 499 12.70 -32.77 -9.54
CA ALA A 499 13.58 -31.97 -10.40
C ALA A 499 12.92 -30.64 -10.81
N TYR A 500 11.62 -30.63 -11.10
CA TYR A 500 10.89 -29.40 -11.42
C TYR A 500 10.82 -28.42 -10.23
N ALA A 501 10.64 -28.93 -9.01
CA ALA A 501 10.77 -28.09 -7.81
C ALA A 501 12.18 -27.49 -7.67
N GLN A 502 13.22 -28.26 -8.00
CA GLN A 502 14.61 -27.79 -7.99
C GLN A 502 14.88 -26.76 -9.11
N TYR A 503 14.28 -26.93 -10.29
CA TYR A 503 14.29 -25.95 -11.38
C TYR A 503 13.77 -24.57 -10.93
N LEU A 504 12.62 -24.55 -10.23
CA LEU A 504 12.04 -23.31 -9.71
C LEU A 504 12.90 -22.69 -8.59
N VAL A 505 13.56 -23.50 -7.76
CA VAL A 505 14.56 -23.01 -6.77
C VAL A 505 15.74 -22.33 -7.48
N LYS A 506 16.31 -23.00 -8.51
CA LYS A 506 17.45 -22.48 -9.27
C LYS A 506 17.11 -21.18 -9.99
N TYR A 507 15.92 -21.07 -10.56
CA TYR A 507 15.41 -19.84 -11.16
C TYR A 507 15.39 -18.67 -10.17
N VAL A 508 14.74 -18.83 -9.02
CA VAL A 508 14.66 -17.76 -8.00
C VAL A 508 16.05 -17.33 -7.53
N GLN A 509 16.95 -18.29 -7.30
CA GLN A 509 18.32 -18.01 -6.86
C GLN A 509 19.14 -17.31 -7.94
N ALA A 510 19.03 -17.74 -9.20
CA ALA A 510 19.78 -17.17 -10.31
C ALA A 510 19.32 -15.74 -10.62
N TYR A 511 18.00 -15.48 -10.64
CA TYR A 511 17.46 -14.13 -10.79
C TYR A 511 17.87 -13.21 -9.63
N ALA A 512 17.81 -13.71 -8.38
CA ALA A 512 18.27 -12.93 -7.23
C ALA A 512 19.77 -12.59 -7.32
N LYS A 513 20.62 -13.54 -7.76
CA LYS A 513 22.04 -13.30 -8.04
C LYS A 513 22.25 -12.26 -9.15
N ALA A 514 21.36 -12.23 -10.14
CA ALA A 514 21.36 -11.23 -11.19
C ALA A 514 20.82 -9.86 -10.75
N GLY A 515 20.41 -9.69 -9.47
CA GLY A 515 19.88 -8.44 -8.93
C GLY A 515 18.36 -8.25 -9.13
N VAL A 516 17.64 -9.31 -9.53
CA VAL A 516 16.19 -9.28 -9.75
C VAL A 516 15.49 -10.18 -8.73
N LYS A 517 14.73 -9.58 -7.83
CA LYS A 517 13.97 -10.32 -6.81
C LYS A 517 12.63 -10.79 -7.39
N ILE A 518 12.35 -12.09 -7.28
CA ILE A 518 11.03 -12.66 -7.62
C ILE A 518 10.21 -12.83 -6.34
N ASP A 519 9.12 -12.09 -6.21
CA ASP A 519 8.26 -12.11 -5.02
C ASP A 519 7.26 -13.27 -5.03
N ARG A 520 6.80 -13.69 -6.22
CA ARG A 520 5.79 -14.75 -6.38
C ARG A 520 6.06 -15.62 -7.59
N ILE A 521 5.68 -16.89 -7.52
CA ILE A 521 5.62 -17.78 -8.67
C ILE A 521 4.22 -18.37 -8.79
N CYS A 522 3.58 -18.18 -9.93
CA CYS A 522 2.44 -18.98 -10.37
C CYS A 522 2.99 -20.30 -10.93
N ILE A 523 2.47 -21.45 -10.48
CA ILE A 523 3.04 -22.77 -10.79
C ILE A 523 3.05 -23.05 -12.30
N GLN A 524 2.02 -22.62 -13.02
CA GLN A 524 1.87 -22.88 -14.45
C GLN A 524 0.93 -21.84 -15.08
N ASN A 525 1.37 -21.16 -16.14
CA ASN A 525 0.48 -20.29 -16.91
C ASN A 525 -0.60 -21.13 -17.60
N GLU A 526 -1.86 -20.69 -17.54
CA GLU A 526 -3.00 -21.28 -18.25
C GLU A 526 -2.99 -22.80 -18.16
N ASN A 527 -3.07 -23.30 -16.93
CA ASN A 527 -2.79 -24.70 -16.61
C ASN A 527 -3.77 -25.72 -17.22
N ASP A 528 -4.82 -25.26 -17.90
CA ASP A 528 -5.78 -26.07 -18.65
C ASP A 528 -5.55 -26.01 -20.17
N ALA A 529 -4.59 -25.21 -20.65
CA ALA A 529 -4.36 -24.96 -22.07
C ALA A 529 -3.34 -25.91 -22.73
N ASP A 530 -3.62 -26.29 -23.97
CA ASP A 530 -2.72 -27.00 -24.89
C ASP A 530 -2.63 -26.23 -26.21
N THR A 531 -1.52 -25.50 -26.44
CA THR A 531 -1.44 -24.45 -27.47
C THR A 531 -0.27 -24.67 -28.45
N LYS A 532 -0.29 -23.99 -29.61
CA LYS A 532 0.80 -24.08 -30.61
C LYS A 532 2.16 -23.52 -30.14
N TYR A 533 2.15 -22.77 -29.04
CA TYR A 533 3.32 -22.15 -28.39
C TYR A 533 3.59 -22.87 -27.05
N PRO A 534 4.62 -22.50 -26.27
CA PRO A 534 4.90 -23.14 -24.99
C PRO A 534 3.64 -23.15 -24.10
N SER A 535 3.25 -24.33 -23.64
CA SER A 535 2.08 -24.55 -22.79
C SER A 535 2.30 -25.79 -21.94
N CYS A 536 1.49 -26.01 -20.92
CA CYS A 536 1.50 -27.27 -20.18
C CYS A 536 0.19 -27.44 -19.43
N VAL A 537 -0.49 -28.56 -19.69
CA VAL A 537 -1.66 -28.96 -18.90
C VAL A 537 -1.16 -29.47 -17.53
N PHE A 538 -1.55 -28.77 -16.47
CA PHE A 538 -1.22 -29.11 -15.10
C PHE A 538 -2.41 -28.80 -14.16
N PRO A 539 -3.41 -29.69 -14.06
CA PRO A 539 -4.68 -29.36 -13.40
C PRO A 539 -4.53 -28.92 -11.93
N ALA A 540 -5.47 -28.10 -11.45
CA ALA A 540 -5.42 -27.46 -10.14
C ALA A 540 -5.11 -28.43 -8.98
N LYS A 541 -5.76 -29.60 -8.95
CA LYS A 541 -5.54 -30.63 -7.92
C LYS A 541 -4.10 -31.16 -7.92
N GLU A 542 -3.50 -31.30 -9.10
CA GLU A 542 -2.13 -31.77 -9.26
C GLU A 542 -1.11 -30.69 -8.92
N MET A 543 -1.37 -29.43 -9.29
CA MET A 543 -0.53 -28.31 -8.83
C MET A 543 -0.52 -28.19 -7.31
N VAL A 544 -1.66 -28.34 -6.65
CA VAL A 544 -1.75 -28.32 -5.18
C VAL A 544 -0.96 -29.50 -4.58
N ALA A 545 -1.07 -30.70 -5.16
CA ALA A 545 -0.29 -31.85 -4.72
C ALA A 545 1.22 -31.63 -4.92
N PHE A 546 1.64 -31.08 -6.06
CA PHE A 546 3.02 -30.72 -6.36
C PHE A 546 3.57 -29.70 -5.36
N ALA A 547 2.81 -28.64 -5.09
CA ALA A 547 3.20 -27.59 -4.15
C ALA A 547 3.40 -28.13 -2.73
N ASN A 548 2.43 -28.92 -2.24
CA ASN A 548 2.47 -29.51 -0.90
C ASN A 548 3.62 -30.52 -0.73
N LYS A 549 3.87 -31.34 -1.77
CA LYS A 549 4.80 -32.47 -1.68
C LYS A 549 6.24 -32.08 -2.04
N TYR A 550 6.44 -31.17 -2.98
CA TYR A 550 7.75 -30.87 -3.56
C TYR A 550 8.11 -29.38 -3.43
N MET A 551 7.39 -28.48 -4.10
CA MET A 551 7.83 -27.08 -4.27
C MET A 551 7.98 -26.34 -2.93
N SER A 552 6.97 -26.37 -2.06
CA SER A 552 7.03 -25.68 -0.76
C SER A 552 8.13 -26.22 0.15
N ARG A 553 8.42 -27.53 0.08
CA ARG A 553 9.51 -28.16 0.84
C ARG A 553 10.88 -27.75 0.29
N ALA A 554 11.02 -27.71 -1.03
CA ALA A 554 12.23 -27.24 -1.69
C ALA A 554 12.52 -25.78 -1.37
N PHE A 555 11.49 -24.91 -1.38
CA PHE A 555 11.62 -23.50 -1.04
C PHE A 555 12.04 -23.31 0.43
N LYS A 556 11.38 -24.01 1.36
CA LYS A 556 11.75 -24.01 2.79
C LYS A 556 13.19 -24.49 3.02
N LYS A 557 13.59 -25.60 2.39
CA LYS A 557 14.95 -26.15 2.49
C LYS A 557 16.01 -25.14 2.02
N ASN A 558 15.71 -24.39 0.95
CA ASN A 558 16.61 -23.40 0.37
C ASN A 558 16.40 -21.97 0.93
N LYS A 559 15.60 -21.79 1.99
CA LYS A 559 15.30 -20.50 2.62
C LYS A 559 14.75 -19.44 1.65
N ILE A 560 14.01 -19.87 0.62
CA ILE A 560 13.38 -18.98 -0.37
C ILE A 560 12.10 -18.39 0.24
N LYS A 561 11.97 -17.06 0.14
CA LYS A 561 10.80 -16.30 0.63
C LYS A 561 9.74 -16.04 -0.45
N THR A 562 10.04 -16.33 -1.72
CA THR A 562 9.11 -16.22 -2.85
C THR A 562 7.85 -17.02 -2.58
N LYS A 563 6.68 -16.37 -2.74
CA LYS A 563 5.38 -16.98 -2.46
C LYS A 563 4.95 -17.90 -3.61
N ILE A 564 4.24 -18.97 -3.29
CA ILE A 564 3.76 -19.97 -4.25
C ILE A 564 2.29 -19.72 -4.54
N TYR A 565 1.93 -19.45 -5.79
CA TYR A 565 0.57 -19.21 -6.23
C TYR A 565 0.12 -20.36 -7.15
N ALA A 566 -1.10 -20.86 -6.94
CA ALA A 566 -1.74 -21.76 -7.90
C ALA A 566 -2.36 -20.94 -9.05
N GLY A 567 -2.63 -21.60 -10.19
CA GLY A 567 -3.02 -20.90 -11.42
C GLY A 567 -1.80 -20.53 -12.27
N THR A 568 -1.98 -19.83 -13.38
CA THR A 568 -3.05 -18.87 -13.67
C THR A 568 -4.36 -19.50 -14.16
N PHE A 569 -5.43 -19.38 -13.37
CA PHE A 569 -6.72 -20.02 -13.67
C PHE A 569 -7.53 -19.23 -14.68
N ARG A 570 -8.14 -19.92 -15.64
CA ARG A 570 -8.96 -19.32 -16.71
C ARG A 570 -10.44 -19.62 -16.58
N ALA A 571 -10.80 -20.71 -15.92
CA ALA A 571 -12.14 -21.30 -16.01
C ALA A 571 -12.61 -21.54 -17.46
N SER A 572 -11.70 -21.86 -18.38
CA SER A 572 -12.00 -22.02 -19.82
C SER A 572 -12.33 -23.47 -20.15
N ASP A 573 -11.31 -24.34 -20.16
CA ASP A 573 -11.48 -25.76 -20.53
C ASP A 573 -11.84 -26.60 -19.30
N GLN A 574 -11.47 -26.11 -18.11
CA GLN A 574 -11.80 -26.70 -16.81
C GLN A 574 -12.28 -25.64 -15.85
N MET A 575 -13.12 -26.01 -14.88
CA MET A 575 -13.48 -25.15 -13.75
C MET A 575 -12.37 -25.20 -12.68
N ASP A 576 -11.14 -24.90 -13.10
CA ASP A 576 -9.89 -24.99 -12.35
C ASP A 576 -9.92 -24.23 -11.00
N LEU A 577 -10.54 -23.04 -10.95
CA LEU A 577 -10.76 -22.31 -9.71
C LEU A 577 -11.67 -23.08 -8.74
N MET A 578 -12.72 -23.73 -9.24
CA MET A 578 -13.62 -24.54 -8.40
C MET A 578 -12.95 -25.84 -7.95
N ASP A 579 -12.17 -26.47 -8.82
CA ASP A 579 -11.34 -27.62 -8.46
C ASP A 579 -10.31 -27.26 -7.38
N PHE A 580 -9.69 -26.09 -7.46
CA PHE A 580 -8.80 -25.58 -6.42
C PHE A 580 -9.54 -25.35 -5.09
N VAL A 581 -10.72 -24.73 -5.13
CA VAL A 581 -11.54 -24.46 -3.94
C VAL A 581 -11.90 -25.75 -3.20
N GLN A 582 -12.12 -26.85 -3.92
CA GLN A 582 -12.43 -28.17 -3.35
C GLN A 582 -11.21 -28.91 -2.75
N CYS A 583 -9.98 -28.43 -2.99
CA CYS A 583 -8.79 -29.07 -2.45
C CYS A 583 -8.74 -28.96 -0.92
N LYS A 584 -8.70 -30.11 -0.23
CA LYS A 584 -8.70 -30.18 1.24
C LYS A 584 -7.44 -29.62 1.91
N ASN A 585 -6.26 -29.80 1.30
CA ASN A 585 -4.98 -29.35 1.84
C ASN A 585 -4.30 -28.41 0.82
N ARG A 586 -4.16 -27.14 1.18
CA ARG A 586 -3.56 -26.09 0.34
C ARG A 586 -2.36 -25.42 1.02
N ASN A 587 -1.76 -26.06 2.03
CA ASN A 587 -0.75 -25.45 2.89
C ASN A 587 0.56 -25.06 2.17
N GLY A 588 0.81 -25.61 0.98
CA GLY A 588 1.92 -25.23 0.12
C GLY A 588 1.63 -24.07 -0.83
N ILE A 589 0.45 -23.45 -0.75
CA ILE A 589 -0.02 -22.36 -1.63
C ILE A 589 -0.32 -21.12 -0.78
N ASP A 590 0.23 -19.98 -1.18
CA ASP A 590 0.05 -18.67 -0.55
C ASP A 590 -1.10 -17.84 -1.14
N GLY A 591 -1.52 -18.14 -2.38
CA GLY A 591 -2.58 -17.46 -3.10
C GLY A 591 -2.89 -18.08 -4.46
N ILE A 592 -3.73 -17.42 -5.25
CA ILE A 592 -4.08 -17.85 -6.61
C ILE A 592 -3.91 -16.72 -7.63
N GLY A 593 -3.48 -17.09 -8.83
CA GLY A 593 -3.53 -16.25 -10.02
C GLY A 593 -4.76 -16.58 -10.86
N ILE A 594 -5.43 -15.55 -11.37
CA ILE A 594 -6.59 -15.67 -12.27
C ILE A 594 -6.44 -14.76 -13.48
N GLN A 595 -6.94 -15.21 -14.62
CA GLN A 595 -7.08 -14.43 -15.86
C GLN A 595 -8.30 -14.92 -16.63
N TYR A 596 -8.91 -14.09 -17.48
CA TYR A 596 -10.14 -14.39 -18.26
C TYR A 596 -11.34 -14.95 -17.46
N THR A 597 -11.27 -14.95 -16.13
CA THR A 597 -12.24 -15.62 -15.26
C THR A 597 -13.39 -14.67 -14.93
N GLU A 598 -14.62 -15.10 -15.14
CA GLU A 598 -15.79 -14.26 -14.90
C GLU A 598 -15.94 -13.85 -13.42
N THR A 599 -16.37 -12.60 -13.20
CA THR A 599 -16.68 -12.01 -11.88
C THR A 599 -17.55 -12.91 -11.00
N LYS A 600 -18.55 -13.58 -11.57
CA LYS A 600 -19.43 -14.48 -10.81
C LYS A 600 -18.65 -15.65 -10.20
N ILE A 601 -17.79 -16.29 -11.00
CA ILE A 601 -16.96 -17.43 -10.57
C ILE A 601 -16.01 -17.01 -9.45
N ILE A 602 -15.39 -15.83 -9.59
CA ILE A 602 -14.48 -15.27 -8.57
C ILE A 602 -15.24 -15.04 -7.25
N ASN A 603 -16.43 -14.43 -7.30
CA ASN A 603 -17.22 -14.11 -6.11
C ASN A 603 -17.76 -15.38 -5.41
N ASP A 604 -18.21 -16.37 -6.17
CA ASP A 604 -18.64 -17.66 -5.61
C ASP A 604 -17.45 -18.37 -4.93
N ALA A 605 -16.27 -18.37 -5.57
CA ALA A 605 -15.05 -18.94 -4.99
C ALA A 605 -14.63 -18.24 -3.69
N ARG A 606 -14.70 -16.90 -3.62
CA ARG A 606 -14.42 -16.13 -2.40
C ARG A 606 -15.43 -16.36 -1.28
N THR A 607 -16.67 -16.68 -1.63
CA THR A 607 -17.69 -17.07 -0.65
C THR A 607 -17.38 -18.44 -0.06
N LEU A 608 -16.92 -19.39 -0.89
CA LEU A 608 -16.52 -20.72 -0.46
C LEU A 608 -15.20 -20.74 0.33
N VAL A 609 -14.26 -19.85 -0.02
CA VAL A 609 -12.96 -19.71 0.65
C VAL A 609 -12.71 -18.24 0.99
N PRO A 610 -13.23 -17.76 2.14
CA PRO A 610 -12.99 -16.41 2.60
C PRO A 610 -11.50 -16.12 2.78
N ASN A 611 -11.09 -14.87 2.52
CA ASN A 611 -9.70 -14.39 2.66
C ASN A 611 -8.67 -15.04 1.71
N MET A 612 -9.12 -15.74 0.67
CA MET A 612 -8.23 -16.19 -0.41
C MET A 612 -7.53 -14.99 -1.05
N LYS A 613 -6.20 -15.04 -1.14
CA LYS A 613 -5.39 -14.02 -1.82
C LYS A 613 -5.47 -14.26 -3.32
N ILE A 614 -5.94 -13.27 -4.05
CA ILE A 614 -6.20 -13.35 -5.49
C ILE A 614 -5.38 -12.27 -6.17
N ILE A 615 -4.62 -12.67 -7.18
CA ILE A 615 -4.00 -11.75 -8.12
C ILE A 615 -4.55 -11.98 -9.53
N HIS A 616 -4.71 -10.89 -10.26
CA HIS A 616 -4.93 -10.92 -11.69
C HIS A 616 -3.58 -11.05 -12.40
N THR A 617 -3.49 -11.93 -13.41
CA THR A 617 -2.20 -12.32 -13.98
C THR A 617 -2.01 -11.96 -15.45
N GLU A 618 -3.08 -11.72 -16.19
CA GLU A 618 -3.05 -11.37 -17.61
C GLU A 618 -4.38 -10.77 -18.03
N GLY A 619 -4.33 -9.65 -18.74
CA GLY A 619 -5.52 -8.99 -19.27
C GLY A 619 -5.73 -9.28 -20.75
N ASP A 620 -6.90 -8.92 -21.27
CA ASP A 620 -7.33 -9.19 -22.64
C ASP A 620 -6.26 -8.79 -23.68
N CYS A 621 -5.77 -9.78 -24.44
CA CYS A 621 -4.68 -9.62 -25.42
C CYS A 621 -5.11 -8.97 -26.74
N TYR A 622 -6.39 -9.09 -27.12
CA TYR A 622 -6.93 -8.61 -28.40
C TYR A 622 -6.14 -9.10 -29.64
N ASN A 623 -6.00 -8.27 -30.68
CA ASN A 623 -5.67 -8.71 -32.05
C ASN A 623 -4.50 -7.94 -32.71
N GLY A 624 -3.79 -7.08 -31.96
CA GLY A 624 -2.65 -6.30 -32.45
C GLY A 624 -3.01 -5.00 -33.16
N LYS A 625 -4.30 -4.67 -33.32
CA LYS A 625 -4.72 -3.39 -33.90
C LYS A 625 -4.57 -2.21 -32.96
N ASN A 626 -4.43 -2.45 -31.65
CA ASN A 626 -4.31 -1.42 -30.62
C ASN A 626 -5.42 -0.36 -30.72
N ALA A 627 -6.67 -0.80 -30.87
CA ALA A 627 -7.79 0.08 -31.19
C ALA A 627 -8.28 0.89 -29.97
N ALA A 628 -8.77 2.10 -30.21
CA ALA A 628 -9.38 2.95 -29.17
C ALA A 628 -10.61 2.30 -28.49
N GLU A 629 -11.34 1.45 -29.21
CA GLU A 629 -12.48 0.69 -28.67
C GLU A 629 -12.04 -0.28 -27.57
N GLU A 630 -10.90 -0.95 -27.76
CA GLU A 630 -10.33 -1.92 -26.82
C GLU A 630 -9.85 -1.18 -25.55
N ALA A 631 -9.17 -0.04 -25.70
CA ALA A 631 -8.84 0.86 -24.59
C ALA A 631 -10.09 1.36 -23.85
N GLY A 632 -11.19 1.58 -24.57
CA GLY A 632 -12.51 1.92 -24.02
C GLY A 632 -13.08 0.86 -23.08
N ASN A 633 -12.62 -0.39 -23.14
CA ASN A 633 -13.06 -1.45 -22.22
C ASN A 633 -12.11 -1.65 -21.03
N ARG A 634 -10.94 -1.00 -21.00
CA ARG A 634 -9.90 -1.31 -20.02
C ARG A 634 -10.30 -1.03 -18.57
N LEU A 635 -10.97 0.10 -18.28
CA LEU A 635 -11.43 0.35 -16.91
C LEU A 635 -12.48 -0.68 -16.47
N LYS A 636 -13.34 -1.14 -17.38
CA LYS A 636 -14.34 -2.18 -17.10
C LYS A 636 -13.67 -3.49 -16.69
N GLU A 637 -12.66 -3.90 -17.45
CA GLU A 637 -11.89 -5.10 -17.16
C GLU A 637 -11.18 -4.99 -15.80
N VAL A 638 -10.41 -3.92 -15.57
CA VAL A 638 -9.71 -3.69 -14.29
C VAL A 638 -10.69 -3.66 -13.12
N ALA A 639 -11.81 -2.95 -13.27
CA ALA A 639 -12.85 -2.86 -12.26
C ALA A 639 -13.49 -4.23 -11.96
N SER A 640 -13.64 -5.09 -12.97
CA SER A 640 -14.22 -6.43 -12.78
C SER A 640 -13.37 -7.28 -11.83
N TYR A 641 -12.04 -7.19 -11.90
CA TYR A 641 -11.14 -7.95 -11.03
C TYR A 641 -10.94 -7.29 -9.66
N ILE A 642 -10.68 -5.98 -9.63
CA ILE A 642 -10.48 -5.26 -8.35
C ILE A 642 -11.75 -5.30 -7.51
N ASN A 643 -12.94 -5.06 -8.09
CA ASN A 643 -14.18 -5.16 -7.33
C ASN A 643 -14.53 -6.60 -6.92
N SER A 644 -13.93 -7.61 -7.57
CA SER A 644 -14.06 -9.03 -7.22
C SER A 644 -12.98 -9.52 -6.27
N GLY A 645 -12.14 -8.66 -5.71
CA GLY A 645 -11.19 -9.02 -4.65
C GLY A 645 -9.75 -9.25 -5.10
N SER A 646 -9.43 -9.03 -6.39
CA SER A 646 -8.04 -9.03 -6.84
C SER A 646 -7.28 -7.89 -6.17
N THR A 647 -6.06 -8.16 -5.71
CA THR A 647 -5.19 -7.15 -5.10
C THR A 647 -4.35 -6.40 -6.13
N ASN A 648 -4.38 -6.79 -7.41
CA ASN A 648 -3.65 -6.13 -8.48
C ASN A 648 -4.41 -6.19 -9.80
N PHE A 649 -3.82 -5.55 -10.81
CA PHE A 649 -4.08 -5.82 -12.23
C PHE A 649 -2.76 -5.80 -12.99
N THR A 650 -2.64 -6.68 -13.98
CA THR A 650 -1.42 -6.81 -14.79
C THR A 650 -1.82 -6.87 -16.24
N TYR A 651 -1.50 -5.80 -16.97
CA TYR A 651 -1.61 -5.76 -18.43
C TYR A 651 -0.68 -6.81 -19.03
N TRP A 652 -0.99 -7.30 -20.22
CA TRP A 652 -0.12 -8.25 -20.88
C TRP A 652 1.14 -7.59 -21.46
N ASN A 653 1.19 -7.27 -22.76
CA ASN A 653 2.41 -6.74 -23.35
C ASN A 653 2.60 -5.23 -23.10
N MET A 654 3.59 -4.84 -22.29
CA MET A 654 3.91 -3.41 -22.14
C MET A 654 4.53 -2.82 -23.40
N ILE A 655 5.50 -3.55 -23.97
CA ILE A 655 6.25 -3.14 -25.17
C ILE A 655 6.24 -4.32 -26.14
N LEU A 656 6.00 -4.05 -27.42
CA LEU A 656 6.26 -4.96 -28.54
C LEU A 656 6.97 -4.20 -29.67
N ASN A 657 7.51 -4.94 -30.64
CA ASN A 657 7.95 -4.33 -31.90
C ASN A 657 6.75 -3.96 -32.80
N GLU A 658 7.02 -3.36 -33.96
CA GLU A 658 6.01 -2.89 -34.91
C GLU A 658 5.13 -4.00 -35.51
N THR A 659 5.54 -5.27 -35.39
CA THR A 659 4.76 -6.40 -35.95
C THR A 659 3.57 -6.75 -35.08
N THR A 660 3.60 -6.43 -33.77
CA THR A 660 2.62 -6.81 -32.74
C THR A 660 2.44 -8.32 -32.56
N LYS A 661 3.29 -9.15 -33.18
CA LYS A 661 3.14 -10.61 -33.21
C LYS A 661 4.06 -11.30 -32.22
N SER A 662 3.54 -12.38 -31.64
CA SER A 662 4.29 -13.39 -30.89
C SER A 662 5.30 -14.13 -31.80
N GLY A 663 6.21 -14.94 -31.22
CA GLY A 663 7.09 -15.86 -31.98
C GLY A 663 6.36 -16.95 -32.79
N TRP A 664 5.04 -17.09 -32.62
CA TRP A 664 4.18 -18.02 -33.36
C TRP A 664 3.12 -17.32 -34.23
N ASP A 665 3.42 -16.11 -34.73
CA ASP A 665 2.56 -15.33 -35.64
C ASP A 665 1.16 -14.99 -35.09
N TRP A 666 0.99 -14.95 -33.77
CA TRP A 666 -0.24 -14.51 -33.13
C TRP A 666 -0.16 -13.02 -32.77
N PRO A 667 -0.95 -12.14 -33.41
CA PRO A 667 -0.94 -10.71 -33.11
C PRO A 667 -1.70 -10.38 -31.83
N GLN A 668 -1.16 -9.47 -31.02
CA GLN A 668 -1.75 -8.99 -29.78
C GLN A 668 -1.45 -7.51 -29.53
N ASN A 669 -2.27 -6.88 -28.72
CA ASN A 669 -2.10 -5.48 -28.34
C ASN A 669 -0.93 -5.28 -27.38
N SER A 670 -0.44 -4.04 -27.36
CA SER A 670 0.61 -3.58 -26.45
C SER A 670 0.40 -2.12 -26.07
N LEU A 671 0.98 -1.68 -24.94
CA LEU A 671 0.92 -0.27 -24.57
C LEU A 671 1.80 0.59 -25.49
N ILE A 672 2.93 0.04 -25.92
CA ILE A 672 3.93 0.74 -26.73
C ILE A 672 4.42 -0.19 -27.84
N ASN A 673 4.48 0.33 -29.07
CA ASN A 673 5.20 -0.29 -30.17
C ASN A 673 6.51 0.47 -30.45
N ILE A 674 7.60 -0.27 -30.69
CA ILE A 674 8.88 0.29 -31.09
C ILE A 674 9.26 -0.28 -32.46
N ASP A 675 9.51 0.59 -33.43
CA ASP A 675 10.01 0.19 -34.75
C ASP A 675 11.50 -0.14 -34.68
N LEU A 676 11.85 -1.41 -34.93
CA LEU A 676 13.24 -1.89 -34.84
C LEU A 676 14.18 -1.23 -35.86
N LYS A 677 13.67 -0.74 -36.98
CA LYS A 677 14.47 -0.15 -38.07
C LYS A 677 14.63 1.35 -37.90
N ASN A 678 13.54 2.03 -37.56
CA ASN A 678 13.49 3.49 -37.51
C ASN A 678 13.71 4.05 -36.09
N GLY A 679 13.64 3.20 -35.06
CA GLY A 679 13.77 3.62 -33.66
C GLY A 679 12.64 4.50 -33.16
N THR A 680 11.47 4.45 -33.80
CA THR A 680 10.30 5.27 -33.43
C THR A 680 9.51 4.60 -32.31
N VAL A 681 9.13 5.39 -31.30
CA VAL A 681 8.34 4.93 -30.16
C VAL A 681 6.89 5.40 -30.32
N GLN A 682 5.95 4.47 -30.44
CA GLN A 682 4.53 4.74 -30.55
C GLN A 682 3.81 4.31 -29.26
N TYR A 683 3.06 5.25 -28.65
CA TYR A 683 2.15 4.95 -27.55
C TYR A 683 0.75 4.64 -28.11
N ASN A 684 0.13 3.59 -27.59
CA ASN A 684 -1.19 3.13 -28.04
C ASN A 684 -2.31 3.59 -27.10
N PRO A 685 -3.58 3.61 -27.54
CA PRO A 685 -4.73 4.00 -26.71
C PRO A 685 -4.80 3.34 -25.32
N ASP A 686 -4.45 2.05 -25.22
CA ASP A 686 -4.42 1.33 -23.94
C ASP A 686 -3.37 1.89 -22.96
N TYR A 687 -2.29 2.52 -23.44
CA TYR A 687 -1.34 3.23 -22.59
C TYR A 687 -2.02 4.36 -21.82
N ASN A 688 -2.91 5.14 -22.45
CA ASN A 688 -3.63 6.21 -21.76
C ASN A 688 -4.53 5.66 -20.66
N ALA A 689 -5.26 4.59 -20.94
CA ALA A 689 -6.09 3.92 -19.94
C ALA A 689 -5.26 3.39 -18.77
N MET A 690 -4.19 2.65 -19.05
CA MET A 690 -3.32 2.11 -18.01
C MET A 690 -2.54 3.20 -17.27
N PHE A 691 -2.20 4.32 -17.90
CA PHE A 691 -1.54 5.47 -17.27
C PHE A 691 -2.39 6.03 -16.14
N ILE A 692 -3.65 6.38 -16.40
CA ILE A 692 -4.51 6.95 -15.34
C ILE A 692 -4.86 5.91 -14.27
N ILE A 693 -5.06 4.65 -14.67
CA ILE A 693 -5.37 3.56 -13.75
C ILE A 693 -4.22 3.34 -12.77
N SER A 694 -3.01 3.12 -13.27
CA SER A 694 -1.85 2.90 -12.40
C SER A 694 -1.49 4.14 -11.60
N LYS A 695 -1.49 5.35 -12.18
CA LYS A 695 -1.12 6.57 -11.47
C LYS A 695 -1.97 6.83 -10.22
N PHE A 696 -3.26 6.52 -10.27
CA PHE A 696 -4.17 6.78 -9.15
C PHE A 696 -4.47 5.56 -8.29
N ILE A 697 -4.20 4.34 -8.77
CA ILE A 697 -4.30 3.11 -7.97
C ILE A 697 -2.89 2.69 -7.53
N GLN A 698 -2.55 2.99 -6.28
CA GLN A 698 -1.20 2.80 -5.76
C GLN A 698 -1.14 1.72 -4.66
N PRO A 699 0.03 1.09 -4.44
CA PRO A 699 0.21 0.14 -3.35
C PRO A 699 -0.19 0.75 -2.00
N GLY A 700 -0.96 0.01 -1.21
CA GLY A 700 -1.48 0.47 0.09
C GLY A 700 -2.86 1.13 0.04
N ASP A 701 -3.36 1.49 -1.15
CA ASP A 701 -4.77 1.91 -1.31
C ASP A 701 -5.70 0.76 -0.88
N VAL A 702 -6.80 1.09 -0.21
CA VAL A 702 -7.81 0.12 0.22
C VAL A 702 -9.07 0.30 -0.62
N ARG A 703 -9.56 -0.77 -1.25
CA ARG A 703 -10.86 -0.72 -1.95
C ARG A 703 -11.97 -0.45 -0.96
N ILE A 704 -12.84 0.52 -1.27
CA ILE A 704 -14.01 0.88 -0.46
C ILE A 704 -15.31 0.57 -1.22
N ALA A 705 -16.44 0.50 -0.52
CA ALA A 705 -17.72 0.23 -1.19
C ALA A 705 -18.21 1.46 -1.95
N SER A 706 -18.75 1.22 -3.13
CA SER A 706 -19.53 2.19 -3.89
C SER A 706 -20.69 1.53 -4.60
N VAL A 707 -21.75 2.30 -4.85
CA VAL A 707 -22.96 1.86 -5.54
C VAL A 707 -23.35 2.92 -6.57
N ASN A 708 -23.56 2.50 -7.81
CA ASN A 708 -24.17 3.31 -8.87
C ASN A 708 -25.37 2.59 -9.47
N ARG A 709 -26.26 3.33 -10.14
CA ARG A 709 -27.42 2.72 -10.79
C ARG A 709 -26.99 1.97 -12.06
N SER A 710 -27.50 0.74 -12.21
CA SER A 710 -27.44 -0.08 -13.44
C SER A 710 -26.05 -0.53 -13.90
N ASN A 711 -25.01 -0.53 -13.05
CA ASN A 711 -23.62 -0.79 -13.47
C ASN A 711 -23.22 0.00 -14.73
N ALA A 712 -23.82 1.19 -14.93
CA ALA A 712 -23.81 1.88 -16.21
C ALA A 712 -22.41 2.37 -16.61
N HIS A 713 -21.54 2.56 -15.62
CA HIS A 713 -20.17 3.03 -15.78
C HIS A 713 -19.23 2.13 -14.97
N PRO A 714 -18.10 1.69 -15.55
CA PRO A 714 -17.01 1.10 -14.79
C PRO A 714 -16.51 2.06 -13.71
N ILE A 715 -16.44 1.57 -12.46
CA ILE A 715 -16.00 2.38 -11.31
C ILE A 715 -15.09 1.56 -10.41
N ILE A 716 -14.03 2.21 -9.93
CA ILE A 716 -13.18 1.73 -8.83
C ILE A 716 -13.12 2.83 -7.78
N THR A 717 -13.38 2.49 -6.53
CA THR A 717 -13.29 3.43 -5.40
C THR A 717 -12.28 2.94 -4.37
N LEU A 718 -11.39 3.84 -3.97
CA LEU A 718 -10.26 3.55 -3.10
C LEU A 718 -10.16 4.61 -2.02
N LYS A 719 -9.59 4.22 -0.88
CA LYS A 719 -9.12 5.12 0.16
C LYS A 719 -7.63 4.89 0.37
N SER A 720 -6.85 5.95 0.21
CA SER A 720 -5.41 5.93 0.48
C SER A 720 -5.09 5.91 1.97
N PRO A 721 -3.87 5.48 2.35
CA PRO A 721 -3.42 5.52 3.74
C PRO A 721 -3.54 6.87 4.43
N ASP A 722 -3.40 7.97 3.68
CA ASP A 722 -3.53 9.36 4.15
C ASP A 722 -4.99 9.82 4.30
N GLY A 723 -5.97 8.96 4.00
CA GLY A 723 -7.40 9.27 4.05
C GLY A 723 -8.01 9.74 2.74
N THR A 724 -7.21 10.08 1.73
CA THR A 724 -7.68 10.54 0.41
C THR A 724 -8.59 9.51 -0.25
N ILE A 725 -9.77 9.93 -0.71
CA ILE A 725 -10.67 9.08 -1.50
C ILE A 725 -10.39 9.29 -2.98
N LYS A 726 -10.21 8.20 -3.71
CA LYS A 726 -9.98 8.18 -5.16
C LYS A 726 -11.08 7.42 -5.86
N ILE A 727 -11.64 8.00 -6.92
CA ILE A 727 -12.70 7.38 -7.71
C ILE A 727 -12.25 7.39 -9.17
N LEU A 728 -12.04 6.22 -9.75
CA LEU A 728 -11.89 6.09 -11.19
C LEU A 728 -13.25 5.80 -11.79
N VAL A 729 -13.65 6.60 -12.78
CA VAL A 729 -14.92 6.49 -13.48
C VAL A 729 -14.71 6.78 -14.96
N GLN A 730 -15.48 6.12 -15.82
CA GLN A 730 -15.43 6.35 -17.26
C GLN A 730 -16.73 6.96 -17.76
N ASN A 731 -16.62 7.98 -18.61
CA ASN A 731 -17.73 8.48 -19.41
C ASN A 731 -17.60 7.93 -20.84
N THR A 732 -18.50 7.04 -21.22
CA THR A 732 -18.54 6.44 -22.56
C THR A 732 -19.38 7.25 -23.56
N ALA A 733 -20.04 8.33 -23.12
CA ALA A 733 -20.84 9.18 -23.98
C ALA A 733 -19.97 10.05 -24.89
N LYS A 734 -20.58 10.55 -25.98
CA LYS A 734 -19.97 11.50 -26.92
C LYS A 734 -19.96 12.94 -26.40
N THR A 735 -20.58 13.19 -25.25
CA THR A 735 -20.67 14.49 -24.60
C THR A 735 -20.14 14.39 -23.18
N ASP A 736 -19.65 15.51 -22.66
CA ASP A 736 -19.29 15.65 -21.25
C ASP A 736 -20.52 15.39 -20.38
N ASP A 737 -20.32 14.66 -19.29
CA ASP A 737 -21.38 14.29 -18.36
C ASP A 737 -21.01 14.74 -16.95
N VAL A 738 -22.03 15.21 -16.21
CA VAL A 738 -21.88 15.53 -14.80
C VAL A 738 -22.25 14.33 -13.94
N PHE A 739 -21.32 13.94 -13.09
CA PHE A 739 -21.48 12.91 -12.08
C PHE A 739 -21.70 13.55 -10.71
N GLU A 740 -22.54 12.93 -9.90
CA GLU A 740 -22.78 13.33 -8.51
C GLU A 740 -22.29 12.23 -7.56
N LEU A 741 -21.26 12.58 -6.79
CA LEU A 741 -20.64 11.73 -5.79
C LEU A 741 -21.32 12.00 -4.45
N VAL A 742 -21.88 10.97 -3.83
CA VAL A 742 -22.65 11.07 -2.57
C VAL A 742 -21.90 10.33 -1.47
N ILE A 743 -21.54 11.05 -0.40
CA ILE A 743 -20.87 10.50 0.79
C ILE A 743 -21.68 10.95 2.01
N GLY A 744 -22.40 10.02 2.63
CA GLY A 744 -23.36 10.33 3.70
C GLY A 744 -24.43 11.30 3.19
N GLU A 745 -24.60 12.42 3.88
CA GLU A 745 -25.56 13.49 3.51
C GLU A 745 -24.99 14.52 2.53
N LYS A 746 -23.69 14.44 2.23
CA LYS A 746 -23.01 15.39 1.32
C LYS A 746 -23.03 14.85 -0.11
N SER A 747 -23.18 15.76 -1.08
CA SER A 747 -22.93 15.45 -2.47
C SER A 747 -22.02 16.48 -3.14
N ILE A 748 -21.27 16.02 -4.13
CA ILE A 748 -20.33 16.81 -4.92
C ILE A 748 -20.58 16.48 -6.39
N LYS A 749 -20.69 17.50 -7.22
CA LYS A 749 -20.77 17.31 -8.67
C LYS A 749 -19.38 17.44 -9.28
N VAL A 750 -19.09 16.59 -10.26
CA VAL A 750 -17.84 16.61 -11.02
C VAL A 750 -18.14 16.46 -12.51
N ASN A 751 -17.42 17.20 -13.36
CA ASN A 751 -17.49 17.02 -14.80
C ASN A 751 -16.58 15.85 -15.21
N VAL A 752 -17.09 14.94 -16.04
CA VAL A 752 -16.31 13.86 -16.63
C VAL A 752 -16.35 14.02 -18.15
N PRO A 753 -15.22 14.33 -18.80
CA PRO A 753 -15.18 14.60 -20.23
C PRO A 753 -15.71 13.43 -21.07
N ALA A 754 -16.25 13.72 -22.25
CA ALA A 754 -16.68 12.71 -23.21
C ALA A 754 -15.57 11.70 -23.53
N GLN A 755 -15.92 10.41 -23.67
CA GLN A 755 -15.01 9.33 -24.08
C GLN A 755 -13.68 9.32 -23.31
N ALA A 756 -13.75 9.51 -22.00
CA ALA A 756 -12.60 9.64 -21.13
C ALA A 756 -12.73 8.74 -19.89
N ILE A 757 -11.58 8.32 -19.36
CA ILE A 757 -11.48 7.86 -17.98
C ILE A 757 -11.06 9.06 -17.14
N ALA A 758 -11.73 9.27 -16.01
CA ALA A 758 -11.38 10.29 -15.03
C ALA A 758 -11.06 9.66 -13.68
N ALA A 759 -10.11 10.28 -12.98
CA ALA A 759 -9.78 10.04 -11.58
C ALA A 759 -10.19 11.27 -10.76
N VAL A 760 -11.14 11.10 -9.85
CA VAL A 760 -11.56 12.12 -8.90
C VAL A 760 -10.84 11.90 -7.58
N ILE A 761 -10.20 12.95 -7.07
CA ILE A 761 -9.43 12.95 -5.83
C ILE A 761 -10.14 13.86 -4.83
N LEU A 762 -10.60 13.27 -3.72
CA LEU A 762 -11.28 13.95 -2.63
C LEU A 762 -10.37 13.90 -1.40
N LYS A 763 -9.95 15.06 -0.90
CA LYS A 763 -9.23 15.20 0.38
C LYS A 763 -10.15 15.71 1.48
#